data_AF-A0A1X0DNP5-F1
#
_entry.id   AF-A0A1X0DNP5-F1
#
_cell.length_a   1.000
_cell.length_b   1.000
_cell.length_c   1.000
_cell.angle_alpha   90.00
_cell.angle_beta   90.00
_cell.angle_gamma   90.00
#
_symmetry.space_group_name_H-M   'P 1'
#
loop_
_entity.id
_entity.type
_entity.pdbx_description
1 polymer ?
#
loop_
_entity_poly.entity_id
_entity_poly.type
_entity_poly.pdbx_seq_one_letter_code
_entity_poly.pdbx_strand_id
1 'polypeptide(L)'
;MGPSSNGTGSQPRQKLERVVIRFAGDSGDGMQLTGDRFTSEAALFGNDLATQPNYPAEIRAPQGTLPGVSSFQIQIADYDILTAGDRPDVLVAMNPAALKANIDDLPRGGLVIANSDEFTKRNLAKVGYDANPLDDDSLSDYVVQAVAMTTLTLGAVEEIGATKKDGQRAKNMFALGLLSWMYGRPIETSETFIREKFARKPDIAEANVLALRAGWNYGETTEAFGTTYEVAPAKLVSGEYRQISGNTAMAYGLVAAGHLANLQVVLGSYPITPASDILHELSKHKNFNVLTFQAEDEIAGIGAAIGASYGGALGVTTTSGPGVSLKSEAMGLAVMTELPLVIVDVQRGGPSTGLPTKTEQADLLQAMFGRNGESPVAVLAPRSPSDCFDIAVEAARIAIKYHTPVVVLSDGAIANGSEPWRIPDIAGYAPIEHTFAEPGEPFQPYARDPETLARQFAIPGTPGLEHRIGGLESANGSGNISYDPGNHDLMVRLRQAKVAGIEVPDLQVDDPTGDAELLILGWGSSYGPIGEACRQARKKGIKVAHAQLRHLNPFPANLGDVLARYPQVVCPEMNLGQLALLLRARYLVDVQSVTKVQGLAFLADEIGRVIRAALGGTLAEIEQDKTMVARLGAVTVGSGVGAEA
;
A
#
# COMPACT_ATOMS: atom_id res chain seq x y z
N MET A 1 -61.77 21.17 -1.52
CA MET A 1 -60.69 20.30 -1.99
C MET A 1 -59.46 21.15 -2.22
N GLY A 2 -58.44 20.98 -1.39
CA GLY A 2 -57.10 21.56 -1.55
C GLY A 2 -56.15 20.59 -0.86
N PRO A 3 -55.07 20.14 -1.52
CA PRO A 3 -54.32 18.98 -1.07
C PRO A 3 -53.43 19.33 0.12
N SER A 4 -53.39 18.38 1.05
CA SER A 4 -52.49 18.29 2.19
C SER A 4 -51.03 18.25 1.77
N SER A 5 -50.24 19.17 2.29
CA SER A 5 -48.77 19.09 2.28
C SER A 5 -48.34 17.99 3.26
N ASN A 6 -47.94 16.83 2.75
CA ASN A 6 -47.17 15.86 3.52
C ASN A 6 -45.76 16.45 3.76
N GLY A 7 -45.53 16.91 4.98
CA GLY A 7 -44.19 17.23 5.46
C GLY A 7 -43.42 15.94 5.69
N THR A 8 -42.44 15.65 4.84
CA THR A 8 -41.36 14.72 5.17
C THR A 8 -40.41 15.47 6.11
N GLY A 9 -40.54 15.22 7.42
CA GLY A 9 -39.60 15.72 8.41
C GLY A 9 -38.23 15.10 8.17
N SER A 10 -37.32 15.79 7.48
CA SER A 10 -35.94 15.35 7.40
C SER A 10 -35.33 15.46 8.80
N GLN A 11 -34.83 14.37 9.36
CA GLN A 11 -34.01 14.42 10.57
C GLN A 11 -32.87 15.44 10.39
N PRO A 12 -32.49 16.19 11.43
CA PRO A 12 -31.41 17.17 11.33
C PRO A 12 -30.12 16.47 10.89
N ARG A 13 -29.47 17.00 9.84
CA ARG A 13 -28.17 16.53 9.36
C ARG A 13 -27.05 17.28 10.07
N GLN A 14 -26.17 16.54 10.75
CA GLN A 14 -24.95 17.11 11.31
C GLN A 14 -23.84 17.10 10.26
N LYS A 15 -23.23 18.26 10.03
CA LYS A 15 -22.07 18.36 9.12
C LYS A 15 -20.82 17.85 9.83
N LEU A 16 -20.07 17.00 9.15
CA LEU A 16 -18.77 16.51 9.57
C LEU A 16 -17.72 16.86 8.50
N GLU A 17 -16.56 17.36 8.92
CA GLU A 17 -15.43 17.61 8.00
C GLU A 17 -14.77 16.29 7.55
N ARG A 18 -14.78 15.27 8.41
CA ARG A 18 -14.31 13.91 8.12
C ARG A 18 -15.05 12.86 8.93
N VAL A 19 -14.99 11.61 8.49
CA VAL A 19 -15.37 10.46 9.32
C VAL A 19 -14.55 9.23 8.93
N VAL A 20 -14.19 8.43 9.93
CA VAL A 20 -13.50 7.14 9.76
C VAL A 20 -14.45 6.02 10.15
N ILE A 21 -14.68 5.10 9.22
CA ILE A 21 -15.59 3.97 9.41
C ILE A 21 -14.79 2.69 9.27
N ARG A 22 -14.97 1.76 10.22
CA ARG A 22 -14.38 0.42 10.15
C ARG A 22 -15.45 -0.64 10.12
N PHE A 23 -15.45 -1.42 9.04
CA PHE A 23 -16.22 -2.66 8.93
C PHE A 23 -15.37 -3.80 9.46
N ALA A 24 -15.89 -4.59 10.39
CA ALA A 24 -15.18 -5.73 10.96
C ALA A 24 -16.09 -6.96 11.03
N GLY A 25 -15.56 -8.11 10.59
CA GLY A 25 -16.28 -9.38 10.53
C GLY A 25 -15.31 -10.55 10.31
N ASP A 26 -15.84 -11.73 10.02
CA ASP A 26 -14.98 -12.87 9.69
C ASP A 26 -14.48 -12.79 8.23
N SER A 27 -13.33 -13.40 7.97
CA SER A 27 -12.91 -13.67 6.59
C SER A 27 -14.01 -14.42 5.82
N GLY A 28 -14.44 -13.84 4.70
CA GLY A 28 -15.54 -14.37 3.90
C GLY A 28 -16.92 -13.77 4.17
N ASP A 29 -17.09 -12.92 5.21
CA ASP A 29 -18.32 -12.15 5.45
C ASP A 29 -18.50 -10.97 4.48
N GLY A 30 -17.53 -10.73 3.59
CA GLY A 30 -17.64 -9.69 2.56
C GLY A 30 -17.38 -8.26 3.06
N MET A 31 -16.67 -8.09 4.18
CA MET A 31 -16.30 -6.76 4.71
C MET A 31 -15.50 -5.93 3.71
N GLN A 32 -14.56 -6.57 2.99
CA GLN A 32 -13.78 -5.94 1.92
C GLN A 32 -14.70 -5.41 0.79
N LEU A 33 -15.64 -6.25 0.33
CA LEU A 33 -16.60 -5.86 -0.70
C LEU A 33 -17.49 -4.70 -0.25
N THR A 34 -17.94 -4.74 1.00
CA THR A 34 -18.79 -3.71 1.61
C THR A 34 -18.05 -2.38 1.68
N GLY A 35 -16.81 -2.42 2.18
CA GLY A 35 -15.89 -1.29 2.20
C GLY A 35 -15.65 -0.71 0.82
N ASP A 36 -15.24 -1.52 -0.15
CA ASP A 36 -14.98 -1.09 -1.54
C ASP A 36 -16.20 -0.41 -2.18
N ARG A 37 -17.42 -0.89 -1.90
CA ARG A 37 -18.64 -0.27 -2.40
C ARG A 37 -18.89 1.09 -1.78
N PHE A 38 -18.78 1.19 -0.46
CA PHE A 38 -18.92 2.46 0.23
C PHE A 38 -17.85 3.47 -0.23
N THR A 39 -16.63 3.01 -0.52
CA THR A 39 -15.57 3.83 -1.12
C THR A 39 -15.96 4.35 -2.52
N SER A 40 -16.54 3.48 -3.36
CA SER A 40 -17.01 3.88 -4.69
C SER A 40 -18.12 4.93 -4.61
N GLU A 41 -19.07 4.79 -3.66
CA GLU A 41 -20.12 5.77 -3.40
C GLU A 41 -19.56 7.13 -2.94
N ALA A 42 -18.60 7.10 -2.00
CA ALA A 42 -17.94 8.30 -1.51
C ALA A 42 -17.18 9.05 -2.63
N ALA A 43 -16.48 8.31 -3.48
CA ALA A 43 -15.78 8.88 -4.65
C ALA A 43 -16.76 9.54 -5.63
N LEU A 44 -17.89 8.88 -5.94
CA LEU A 44 -18.91 9.43 -6.85
C LEU A 44 -19.56 10.71 -6.32
N PHE A 45 -19.67 10.85 -5.00
CA PHE A 45 -20.14 12.07 -4.36
C PHE A 45 -19.09 13.20 -4.35
N GLY A 46 -17.85 12.90 -4.73
CA GLY A 46 -16.74 13.86 -4.78
C GLY A 46 -16.02 14.04 -3.44
N ASN A 47 -16.12 13.10 -2.50
CA ASN A 47 -15.29 13.11 -1.31
C ASN A 47 -13.86 12.70 -1.65
N ASP A 48 -12.90 13.28 -0.93
CA ASP A 48 -11.59 12.66 -0.85
C ASP A 48 -11.64 11.47 0.12
N LEU A 49 -10.84 10.45 -0.15
CA LEU A 49 -10.91 9.19 0.59
C LEU A 49 -9.56 8.48 0.69
N ALA A 50 -9.43 7.64 1.70
CA ALA A 50 -8.31 6.72 1.84
C ALA A 50 -8.79 5.44 2.53
N THR A 51 -8.32 4.30 2.05
CA THR A 51 -8.74 2.99 2.57
C THR A 51 -7.58 2.16 3.10
N GLN A 52 -7.88 1.33 4.09
CA GLN A 52 -6.94 0.37 4.65
C GLN A 52 -7.63 -0.98 4.86
N PRO A 53 -7.48 -1.90 3.90
CA PRO A 53 -7.81 -3.31 4.09
C PRO A 53 -6.93 -3.95 5.16
N ASN A 54 -7.52 -4.75 6.05
CA ASN A 54 -6.80 -5.59 7.01
C ASN A 54 -7.27 -7.04 6.88
N TYR A 55 -6.37 -7.89 6.39
CA TYR A 55 -6.61 -9.31 6.23
C TYR A 55 -6.07 -10.09 7.44
N PRO A 56 -6.76 -11.17 7.85
CA PRO A 56 -6.23 -12.08 8.85
C PRO A 56 -4.95 -12.74 8.34
N ALA A 57 -4.09 -13.18 9.26
CA ALA A 57 -2.88 -13.91 8.92
C ALA A 57 -3.20 -15.30 8.34
N GLU A 58 -4.31 -15.91 8.76
CA GLU A 58 -4.75 -17.22 8.30
C GLU A 58 -5.81 -17.12 7.20
N ILE A 59 -5.59 -17.83 6.08
CA ILE A 59 -6.54 -17.87 4.95
C ILE A 59 -7.88 -18.49 5.35
N ARG A 60 -7.89 -19.43 6.32
CA ARG A 60 -9.09 -20.12 6.82
C ARG A 60 -9.07 -20.29 8.33
N ALA A 61 -8.89 -19.19 9.07
CA ALA A 61 -9.15 -19.22 10.50
C ALA A 61 -10.62 -19.64 10.77
N PRO A 62 -10.90 -20.36 11.87
CA PRO A 62 -12.26 -20.73 12.23
C PRO A 62 -13.15 -19.49 12.40
N GLN A 63 -14.38 -19.53 11.86
CA GLN A 63 -15.34 -18.43 11.99
C GLN A 63 -15.67 -18.12 13.46
N GLY A 64 -15.76 -16.82 13.77
CA GLY A 64 -15.99 -16.28 15.09
C GLY A 64 -14.79 -16.43 16.02
N THR A 65 -13.56 -16.35 15.50
CA THR A 65 -12.32 -16.34 16.29
C THR A 65 -11.48 -15.10 15.98
N LEU A 66 -10.69 -14.65 16.95
CA LEU A 66 -9.84 -13.45 16.78
C LEU A 66 -8.88 -13.55 15.58
N PRO A 67 -8.19 -14.68 15.32
CA PRO A 67 -7.31 -14.80 14.14
C PRO A 67 -8.04 -14.73 12.80
N GLY A 68 -9.36 -14.94 12.77
CA GLY A 68 -10.18 -14.90 11.56
C GLY A 68 -10.84 -13.56 11.27
N VAL A 69 -10.63 -12.56 12.13
CA VAL A 69 -11.18 -11.22 11.94
C VAL A 69 -10.51 -10.56 10.73
N SER A 70 -11.34 -10.06 9.82
CA SER A 70 -10.97 -9.15 8.75
C SER A 70 -11.66 -7.82 8.96
N SER A 71 -10.94 -6.72 8.72
CA SER A 71 -11.52 -5.40 8.73
C SER A 71 -11.19 -4.59 7.47
N PHE A 72 -12.03 -3.61 7.20
CA PHE A 72 -11.83 -2.61 6.17
C PHE A 72 -12.10 -1.25 6.78
N GLN A 73 -11.10 -0.37 6.77
CA GLN A 73 -11.26 1.00 7.23
C GLN A 73 -11.29 1.95 6.04
N ILE A 74 -12.18 2.93 6.12
CA ILE A 74 -12.27 4.03 5.17
C ILE A 74 -12.34 5.34 5.94
N GLN A 75 -11.54 6.31 5.52
CA GLN A 75 -11.74 7.71 5.86
C GLN A 75 -12.33 8.44 4.65
N ILE A 76 -13.34 9.26 4.89
CA ILE A 76 -13.87 10.21 3.91
C ILE A 76 -13.81 11.62 4.50
N ALA A 77 -13.52 12.61 3.66
CA ALA A 77 -13.42 14.00 4.10
C ALA A 77 -13.89 15.00 3.03
N ASP A 78 -14.10 16.26 3.46
CA ASP A 78 -14.35 17.42 2.60
C ASP A 78 -13.06 18.22 2.27
N TYR A 79 -11.90 17.66 2.60
CA TYR A 79 -10.56 18.18 2.30
C TYR A 79 -9.60 17.04 1.94
N ASP A 80 -8.43 17.41 1.42
CA ASP A 80 -7.34 16.50 1.06
C ASP A 80 -6.79 15.73 2.28
N ILE A 81 -6.95 14.39 2.26
CA ILE A 81 -6.48 13.48 3.31
C ILE A 81 -5.39 12.55 2.78
N LEU A 82 -4.46 12.19 3.67
CA LEU A 82 -3.30 11.38 3.30
C LEU A 82 -3.29 9.99 3.94
N THR A 83 -4.29 9.68 4.77
CA THR A 83 -4.36 8.45 5.57
C THR A 83 -5.79 7.93 5.63
N ALA A 84 -5.96 6.63 5.82
CA ALA A 84 -7.27 6.02 6.10
C ALA A 84 -7.80 6.29 7.52
N GLY A 85 -7.16 7.19 8.27
CA GLY A 85 -7.50 7.57 9.64
C GLY A 85 -6.82 6.70 10.69
N ASP A 86 -6.49 7.28 11.84
CA ASP A 86 -5.81 6.52 12.90
C ASP A 86 -6.76 5.60 13.65
N ARG A 87 -7.96 6.10 13.92
CA ARG A 87 -8.98 5.45 14.74
C ARG A 87 -10.34 5.61 14.08
N PRO A 88 -11.20 4.58 14.11
CA PRO A 88 -12.56 4.71 13.63
C PRO A 88 -13.35 5.67 14.51
N ASP A 89 -14.26 6.42 13.91
CA ASP A 89 -15.35 7.12 14.59
C ASP A 89 -16.58 6.19 14.70
N VAL A 90 -16.72 5.26 13.74
CA VAL A 90 -17.78 4.25 13.68
C VAL A 90 -17.18 2.85 13.48
N LEU A 91 -17.53 1.91 14.36
CA LEU A 91 -17.20 0.50 14.26
C LEU A 91 -18.46 -0.32 13.92
N VAL A 92 -18.50 -0.94 12.75
CA VAL A 92 -19.52 -1.94 12.40
C VAL A 92 -18.97 -3.33 12.72
N ALA A 93 -19.50 -3.94 13.79
CA ALA A 93 -19.07 -5.24 14.29
C ALA A 93 -20.09 -6.33 13.91
N MET A 94 -19.72 -7.20 12.96
CA MET A 94 -20.61 -8.26 12.47
C MET A 94 -20.73 -9.44 13.43
N ASN A 95 -19.85 -9.57 14.42
CA ASN A 95 -19.84 -10.64 15.42
C ASN A 95 -19.00 -10.23 16.67
N PRO A 96 -19.01 -11.01 17.77
CA PRO A 96 -18.23 -10.69 18.97
C PRO A 96 -16.71 -10.67 18.78
N ALA A 97 -16.17 -11.49 17.86
CA ALA A 97 -14.74 -11.51 17.57
C ALA A 97 -14.29 -10.18 16.95
N ALA A 98 -15.07 -9.69 15.98
CA ALA A 98 -14.86 -8.40 15.33
C ALA A 98 -14.93 -7.24 16.31
N LEU A 99 -15.88 -7.26 17.25
CA LEU A 99 -15.95 -6.28 18.34
C LEU A 99 -14.68 -6.34 19.20
N LYS A 100 -14.36 -7.51 19.76
CA LYS A 100 -13.22 -7.67 20.69
C LYS A 100 -11.88 -7.29 20.05
N ALA A 101 -11.70 -7.57 18.76
CA ALA A 101 -10.46 -7.27 18.06
C ALA A 101 -10.27 -5.79 17.69
N ASN A 102 -11.32 -4.96 17.75
CA ASN A 102 -11.27 -3.59 17.23
C ASN A 102 -11.78 -2.52 18.22
N ILE A 103 -12.43 -2.90 19.33
CA ILE A 103 -13.06 -1.93 20.24
C ILE A 103 -12.04 -1.00 20.90
N ASP A 104 -10.83 -1.49 21.19
CA ASP A 104 -9.77 -0.68 21.82
C ASP A 104 -9.26 0.47 20.92
N ASP A 105 -9.49 0.38 19.61
CA ASP A 105 -9.16 1.44 18.66
C ASP A 105 -10.25 2.52 18.59
N LEU A 106 -11.47 2.23 19.02
CA LEU A 106 -12.59 3.17 19.00
C LEU A 106 -12.42 4.18 20.15
N PRO A 107 -12.43 5.50 19.89
CA PRO A 107 -12.40 6.49 20.95
C PRO A 107 -13.67 6.43 21.81
N ARG A 108 -13.58 6.90 23.06
CA ARG A 108 -14.74 7.12 23.92
C ARG A 108 -15.77 8.01 23.22
N GLY A 109 -17.04 7.64 23.32
CA GLY A 109 -18.15 8.28 22.62
C GLY A 109 -18.28 7.88 21.14
N GLY A 110 -17.39 7.04 20.61
CA GLY A 110 -17.51 6.47 19.27
C GLY A 110 -18.74 5.57 19.12
N LEU A 111 -19.20 5.39 17.89
CA LEU A 111 -20.40 4.62 17.57
C LEU A 111 -20.05 3.16 17.28
N VAL A 112 -20.69 2.23 18.00
CA VAL A 112 -20.66 0.79 17.73
C VAL A 112 -22.00 0.38 17.11
N ILE A 113 -21.96 -0.16 15.89
CA ILE A 113 -23.12 -0.83 15.28
C ILE A 113 -22.84 -2.33 15.30
N ALA A 114 -23.55 -3.06 16.16
CA ALA A 114 -23.31 -4.48 16.39
C ALA A 114 -24.44 -5.34 15.82
N ASN A 115 -24.10 -6.40 15.08
CA ASN A 115 -25.07 -7.41 14.66
C ASN A 115 -25.47 -8.29 15.86
N SER A 116 -26.55 -7.92 16.55
CA SER A 116 -26.97 -8.55 17.81
C SER A 116 -27.29 -10.05 17.66
N ASP A 117 -27.70 -10.50 16.46
CA ASP A 117 -28.00 -11.90 16.19
C ASP A 117 -26.79 -12.83 16.38
N GLU A 118 -25.56 -12.31 16.26
CA GLU A 118 -24.32 -13.09 16.35
C GLU A 118 -23.76 -13.16 17.79
N PHE A 119 -24.32 -12.40 18.74
CA PHE A 119 -23.91 -12.37 20.15
C PHE A 119 -24.55 -13.51 20.96
N THR A 120 -24.47 -14.72 20.43
CA THR A 120 -24.96 -15.94 21.09
C THR A 120 -23.96 -16.44 22.14
N LYS A 121 -24.44 -17.14 23.17
CA LYS A 121 -23.58 -17.77 24.21
C LYS A 121 -22.41 -18.57 23.62
N ARG A 122 -22.65 -19.29 22.53
CA ARG A 122 -21.63 -20.08 21.83
C ARG A 122 -20.54 -19.21 21.22
N ASN A 123 -20.90 -18.12 20.55
CA ASN A 123 -19.95 -17.23 19.90
C ASN A 123 -19.16 -16.40 20.92
N LEU A 124 -19.81 -15.95 22.00
CA LEU A 124 -19.15 -15.26 23.11
C LEU A 124 -18.09 -16.14 23.78
N ALA A 125 -18.42 -17.40 24.09
CA ALA A 125 -17.47 -18.34 24.70
C ALA A 125 -16.23 -18.60 23.82
N LYS A 126 -16.39 -18.64 22.49
CA LYS A 126 -15.26 -18.84 21.56
C LYS A 126 -14.17 -17.77 21.66
N VAL A 127 -14.56 -16.54 22.01
CA VAL A 127 -13.65 -15.40 22.10
C VAL A 127 -13.39 -14.97 23.55
N GLY A 128 -13.86 -15.76 24.52
CA GLY A 128 -13.64 -15.53 25.95
C GLY A 128 -14.35 -14.27 26.45
N TYR A 129 -15.63 -14.11 26.11
CA TYR A 129 -16.53 -13.20 26.82
C TYR A 129 -17.31 -13.98 27.88
N ASP A 130 -17.27 -13.51 29.13
CA ASP A 130 -17.99 -14.12 30.25
C ASP A 130 -19.49 -13.77 30.24
N ALA A 131 -19.82 -12.55 29.81
CA ALA A 131 -21.17 -12.04 29.61
C ALA A 131 -21.31 -11.41 28.22
N ASN A 132 -22.55 -11.12 27.81
CA ASN A 132 -22.78 -10.43 26.53
C ASN A 132 -22.44 -8.94 26.69
N PRO A 133 -21.43 -8.41 25.98
CA PRO A 133 -21.03 -7.00 26.12
C PRO A 133 -22.11 -6.01 25.63
N LEU A 134 -23.13 -6.49 24.90
CA LEU A 134 -24.27 -5.66 24.50
C LEU A 134 -25.32 -5.50 25.60
N ASP A 135 -25.30 -6.38 26.62
CA ASP A 135 -26.29 -6.43 27.69
C ASP A 135 -25.70 -5.99 29.06
N ASP A 136 -24.40 -5.70 29.12
CA ASP A 136 -23.69 -5.27 30.33
C ASP A 136 -23.08 -3.86 30.17
N ASP A 137 -22.43 -3.37 31.23
CA ASP A 137 -21.85 -2.03 31.27
C ASP A 137 -20.47 -1.93 30.58
N SER A 138 -19.96 -3.00 29.94
CA SER A 138 -18.61 -3.01 29.34
C SER A 138 -18.45 -2.05 28.16
N LEU A 139 -19.55 -1.69 27.49
CA LEU A 139 -19.57 -0.74 26.39
C LEU A 139 -20.12 0.64 26.76
N SER A 140 -20.26 0.94 28.06
CA SER A 140 -20.82 2.22 28.57
C SER A 140 -20.04 3.47 28.14
N ASP A 141 -18.77 3.32 27.78
CA ASP A 141 -17.92 4.38 27.24
C ASP A 141 -18.24 4.72 25.76
N TYR A 142 -19.15 3.99 25.10
CA TYR A 142 -19.47 4.11 23.67
C TYR A 142 -20.97 4.32 23.42
N VAL A 143 -21.31 4.81 22.23
CA VAL A 143 -22.69 4.82 21.75
C VAL A 143 -22.95 3.48 21.04
N VAL A 144 -23.77 2.62 21.63
CA VAL A 144 -24.01 1.26 21.09
C VAL A 144 -25.37 1.17 20.42
N GLN A 145 -25.38 0.64 19.20
CA GLN A 145 -26.56 0.34 18.39
C GLN A 145 -26.58 -1.15 18.07
N ALA A 146 -27.37 -1.90 18.83
CA ALA A 146 -27.58 -3.32 18.61
C ALA A 146 -28.67 -3.52 17.54
N VAL A 147 -28.28 -4.07 16.38
CA VAL A 147 -29.17 -4.28 15.24
C VAL A 147 -29.24 -5.77 14.92
N ALA A 148 -30.46 -6.31 14.82
CA ALA A 148 -30.69 -7.71 14.41
C ALA A 148 -30.52 -7.86 12.88
N MET A 149 -29.31 -7.56 12.38
CA MET A 149 -29.02 -7.47 10.94
C MET A 149 -29.30 -8.78 10.22
N THR A 150 -28.96 -9.93 10.82
CA THR A 150 -29.19 -11.23 10.22
C THR A 150 -30.68 -11.51 10.10
N THR A 151 -31.45 -11.26 11.16
CA THR A 151 -32.90 -11.46 11.19
C THR A 151 -33.61 -10.56 10.18
N LEU A 152 -33.27 -9.27 10.14
CA LEU A 152 -33.85 -8.30 9.20
C LEU A 152 -33.49 -8.63 7.74
N THR A 153 -32.25 -9.04 7.49
CA THR A 153 -31.81 -9.46 6.14
C THR A 153 -32.59 -10.69 5.68
N LEU A 154 -32.76 -11.69 6.55
CA LEU A 154 -33.49 -12.92 6.21
C LEU A 154 -34.96 -12.63 5.89
N GLY A 155 -35.62 -11.75 6.64
CA GLY A 155 -36.99 -11.33 6.35
C GLY A 155 -37.11 -10.62 5.00
N ALA A 156 -36.14 -9.76 4.66
CA ALA A 156 -36.16 -9.02 3.39
C ALA A 156 -36.01 -9.91 2.15
N VAL A 157 -35.31 -11.05 2.26
CA VAL A 157 -35.07 -11.96 1.14
C VAL A 157 -36.03 -13.16 1.11
N GLU A 158 -36.95 -13.26 2.07
CA GLU A 158 -37.90 -14.37 2.16
C GLU A 158 -38.85 -14.40 0.96
N GLU A 159 -39.30 -13.23 0.49
CA GLU A 159 -40.26 -13.11 -0.62
C GLU A 159 -39.72 -13.67 -1.95
N ILE A 160 -38.40 -13.66 -2.14
CA ILE A 160 -37.74 -14.22 -3.34
C ILE A 160 -37.35 -15.69 -3.16
N GLY A 161 -37.70 -16.31 -2.03
CA GLY A 161 -37.38 -17.71 -1.73
C GLY A 161 -35.88 -17.99 -1.56
N ALA A 162 -35.08 -16.98 -1.19
CA ALA A 162 -33.65 -17.15 -1.00
C ALA A 162 -33.36 -18.16 0.12
N THR A 163 -32.36 -19.02 -0.07
CA THR A 163 -31.99 -19.96 0.98
C THR A 163 -31.48 -19.21 2.21
N LYS A 164 -31.70 -19.75 3.42
CA LYS A 164 -31.17 -19.15 4.66
C LYS A 164 -29.66 -18.88 4.58
N LYS A 165 -28.92 -19.75 3.88
CA LYS A 165 -27.49 -19.61 3.65
C LYS A 165 -27.17 -18.40 2.76
N ASP A 166 -27.91 -18.19 1.68
CA ASP A 166 -27.67 -17.07 0.77
C ASP A 166 -28.10 -15.74 1.39
N GLY A 167 -29.22 -15.72 2.12
CA GLY A 167 -29.64 -14.56 2.90
C GLY A 167 -28.63 -14.16 3.98
N GLN A 168 -28.07 -15.13 4.72
CA GLN A 168 -27.01 -14.87 5.69
C GLN A 168 -25.74 -14.28 5.05
N ARG A 169 -25.45 -14.59 3.79
CA ARG A 169 -24.29 -14.02 3.07
C ARG A 169 -24.53 -12.61 2.56
N ALA A 170 -25.77 -12.14 2.54
CA ALA A 170 -26.14 -10.79 2.13
C ALA A 170 -26.17 -9.78 3.30
N LYS A 171 -25.96 -10.23 4.55
CA LYS A 171 -26.01 -9.38 5.76
C LYS A 171 -25.03 -8.20 5.72
N ASN A 172 -23.94 -8.33 4.98
CA ASN A 172 -22.97 -7.26 4.78
C ASN A 172 -23.55 -6.12 3.92
N MET A 173 -24.44 -6.41 2.97
CA MET A 173 -25.15 -5.39 2.19
C MET A 173 -26.18 -4.64 3.06
N PHE A 174 -26.78 -5.29 4.06
CA PHE A 174 -27.60 -4.59 5.05
C PHE A 174 -26.79 -3.52 5.79
N ALA A 175 -25.59 -3.88 6.26
CA ALA A 175 -24.68 -2.93 6.90
C ALA A 175 -24.29 -1.78 5.96
N LEU A 176 -24.04 -2.07 4.67
CA LEU A 176 -23.81 -1.05 3.64
C LEU A 176 -24.99 -0.08 3.56
N GLY A 177 -26.21 -0.60 3.40
CA GLY A 177 -27.41 0.23 3.22
C GLY A 177 -27.69 1.12 4.42
N LEU A 178 -27.48 0.60 5.63
CA LEU A 178 -27.62 1.38 6.86
C LEU A 178 -26.62 2.55 6.93
N LEU A 179 -25.36 2.31 6.58
CA LEU A 179 -24.37 3.39 6.56
C LEU A 179 -24.58 4.35 5.40
N SER A 180 -24.97 3.87 4.23
CA SER A 180 -25.34 4.74 3.11
C SER A 180 -26.45 5.70 3.57
N TRP A 181 -27.47 5.21 4.30
CA TRP A 181 -28.52 6.06 4.86
C TRP A 181 -27.94 7.06 5.88
N MET A 182 -27.14 6.58 6.82
CA MET A 182 -26.57 7.40 7.90
C MET A 182 -25.71 8.56 7.38
N TYR A 183 -25.09 8.40 6.21
CA TYR A 183 -24.27 9.43 5.54
C TYR A 183 -24.94 10.06 4.30
N GLY A 184 -26.24 9.84 4.10
CA GLY A 184 -27.02 10.44 3.00
C GLY A 184 -26.55 10.06 1.59
N ARG A 185 -26.06 8.84 1.38
CA ARG A 185 -25.50 8.32 0.12
C ARG A 185 -26.55 7.61 -0.73
N PRO A 186 -26.90 8.06 -1.94
CA PRO A 186 -27.84 7.32 -2.79
C PRO A 186 -27.38 5.87 -3.05
N ILE A 187 -28.31 4.91 -3.03
CA ILE A 187 -27.99 3.47 -3.14
C ILE A 187 -28.13 2.90 -4.55
N GLU A 188 -28.70 3.65 -5.50
CA GLU A 188 -29.05 3.19 -6.85
C GLU A 188 -27.82 2.73 -7.65
N THR A 189 -26.69 3.41 -7.46
CA THR A 189 -25.41 3.04 -8.07
C THR A 189 -24.91 1.70 -7.53
N SER A 190 -25.09 1.46 -6.23
CA SER A 190 -24.75 0.17 -5.61
C SER A 190 -25.68 -0.94 -6.05
N GLU A 191 -26.98 -0.68 -6.22
CA GLU A 191 -27.92 -1.66 -6.78
C GLU A 191 -27.50 -2.10 -8.19
N THR A 192 -27.15 -1.14 -9.04
CA THR A 192 -26.70 -1.38 -10.41
C THR A 192 -25.44 -2.23 -10.41
N PHE A 193 -24.45 -1.84 -9.60
CA PHE A 193 -23.21 -2.61 -9.47
C PHE A 193 -23.45 -4.05 -8.98
N ILE A 194 -24.29 -4.25 -7.96
CA ILE A 194 -24.59 -5.58 -7.42
C ILE A 194 -25.19 -6.47 -8.52
N ARG A 195 -26.09 -5.91 -9.34
CA ARG A 195 -26.70 -6.61 -10.48
C ARG A 195 -25.69 -6.99 -11.55
N GLU A 196 -24.77 -6.09 -11.89
CA GLU A 196 -23.71 -6.38 -12.85
C GLU A 196 -22.73 -7.43 -12.34
N LYS A 197 -22.26 -7.28 -11.09
CA LYS A 197 -21.29 -8.20 -10.46
C LYS A 197 -21.83 -9.62 -10.38
N PHE A 198 -23.10 -9.77 -10.01
CA PHE A 198 -23.76 -11.06 -9.88
C PHE A 198 -24.67 -11.39 -11.06
N ALA A 199 -24.43 -10.80 -12.25
CA ALA A 199 -25.25 -11.03 -13.44
C ALA A 199 -25.41 -12.51 -13.83
N ARG A 200 -24.41 -13.34 -13.51
CA ARG A 200 -24.45 -14.80 -13.73
C ARG A 200 -25.27 -15.57 -12.69
N LYS A 201 -25.68 -14.92 -11.60
CA LYS A 201 -26.45 -15.48 -10.47
C LYS A 201 -27.51 -14.47 -10.01
N PRO A 202 -28.55 -14.22 -10.82
CA PRO A 202 -29.54 -13.18 -10.58
C PRO A 202 -30.24 -13.30 -9.22
N ASP A 203 -30.53 -14.51 -8.73
CA ASP A 203 -31.14 -14.71 -7.41
C ASP A 203 -30.24 -14.19 -6.27
N ILE A 204 -28.92 -14.39 -6.39
CA ILE A 204 -27.95 -13.83 -5.43
C ILE A 204 -27.87 -12.31 -5.58
N ALA A 205 -27.92 -11.79 -6.80
CA ALA A 205 -27.94 -10.36 -7.04
C ALA A 205 -29.15 -9.70 -6.35
N GLU A 206 -30.33 -10.28 -6.52
CA GLU A 206 -31.56 -9.77 -5.92
C GLU A 206 -31.54 -9.86 -4.39
N ALA A 207 -31.06 -10.97 -3.82
CA ALA A 207 -30.89 -11.09 -2.37
C ALA A 207 -29.99 -10.00 -1.79
N ASN A 208 -28.89 -9.65 -2.48
CA ASN A 208 -28.00 -8.57 -2.05
C ASN A 208 -28.64 -7.18 -2.19
N VAL A 209 -29.42 -6.92 -3.24
CA VAL A 209 -30.13 -5.65 -3.40
C VAL A 209 -31.25 -5.49 -2.37
N LEU A 210 -32.02 -6.54 -2.08
CA LEU A 210 -33.05 -6.49 -1.04
C LEU A 210 -32.43 -6.28 0.34
N ALA A 211 -31.30 -6.92 0.64
CA ALA A 211 -30.55 -6.68 1.88
C ALA A 211 -30.07 -5.23 1.99
N LEU A 212 -29.52 -4.66 0.90
CA LEU A 212 -29.10 -3.25 0.82
C LEU A 212 -30.27 -2.31 1.12
N ARG A 213 -31.41 -2.49 0.45
CA ARG A 213 -32.62 -1.70 0.66
C ARG A 213 -33.16 -1.86 2.08
N ALA A 214 -33.12 -3.07 2.64
CA ALA A 214 -33.56 -3.31 4.00
C ALA A 214 -32.71 -2.54 5.03
N GLY A 215 -31.39 -2.47 4.83
CA GLY A 215 -30.50 -1.65 5.64
C GLY A 215 -30.82 -0.16 5.56
N TRP A 216 -31.04 0.35 4.35
CA TRP A 216 -31.44 1.73 4.12
C TRP A 216 -32.77 2.07 4.79
N ASN A 217 -33.79 1.25 4.55
CA ASN A 217 -35.13 1.43 5.10
C ASN A 217 -35.16 1.29 6.63
N TYR A 218 -34.31 0.43 7.20
CA TYR A 218 -34.14 0.33 8.64
C TYR A 218 -33.66 1.66 9.23
N GLY A 219 -32.69 2.31 8.58
CA GLY A 219 -32.26 3.67 8.93
C GLY A 219 -33.42 4.67 8.92
N GLU A 220 -34.17 4.75 7.83
CA GLU A 220 -35.32 5.67 7.69
C GLU A 220 -36.41 5.47 8.75
N THR A 221 -36.61 4.24 9.22
CA THR A 221 -37.74 3.88 10.10
C THR A 221 -37.38 3.78 11.58
N THR A 222 -36.09 3.70 11.92
CA THR A 222 -35.66 3.57 13.31
C THR A 222 -35.46 4.93 13.97
N GLU A 223 -35.93 5.07 15.21
CA GLU A 223 -35.61 6.24 16.05
C GLU A 223 -34.26 6.07 16.77
N ALA A 224 -33.59 4.93 16.59
CA ALA A 224 -32.36 4.59 17.29
C ALA A 224 -31.17 5.47 16.89
N PHE A 225 -31.18 6.02 15.67
CA PHE A 225 -30.20 6.99 15.20
C PHE A 225 -30.84 8.39 15.23
N GLY A 226 -30.45 9.21 16.19
CA GLY A 226 -31.04 10.55 16.38
C GLY A 226 -30.55 11.63 15.40
N THR A 227 -29.57 11.33 14.55
CA THR A 227 -28.94 12.30 13.62
C THR A 227 -28.30 11.56 12.46
N THR A 228 -28.48 12.07 11.25
CA THR A 228 -27.72 11.65 10.05
C THR A 228 -26.57 12.62 9.81
N TYR A 229 -25.52 12.17 9.13
CA TYR A 229 -24.31 12.96 8.92
C TYR A 229 -24.14 13.33 7.44
N GLU A 230 -23.55 14.49 7.20
CA GLU A 230 -23.19 14.94 5.86
C GLU A 230 -21.70 15.30 5.84
N VAL A 231 -20.93 14.63 4.97
CA VAL A 231 -19.55 14.99 4.66
C VAL A 231 -19.54 15.64 3.27
N ALA A 232 -19.27 16.94 3.22
CA ALA A 232 -19.31 17.71 1.97
C ALA A 232 -18.26 17.20 0.95
N PRO A 233 -18.45 17.43 -0.36
CA PRO A 233 -17.43 17.08 -1.36
C PRO A 233 -16.11 17.81 -1.10
N ALA A 234 -14.99 17.14 -1.38
CA ALA A 234 -13.67 17.71 -1.22
C ALA A 234 -13.32 18.71 -2.32
N LYS A 235 -12.50 19.71 -1.97
CA LYS A 235 -11.94 20.65 -2.95
C LYS A 235 -10.76 20.00 -3.70
N LEU A 236 -11.07 19.13 -4.65
CA LEU A 236 -10.08 18.50 -5.54
C LEU A 236 -9.81 19.35 -6.78
N VAL A 237 -8.65 19.14 -7.41
CA VAL A 237 -8.35 19.74 -8.71
C VAL A 237 -9.33 19.19 -9.75
N SER A 238 -9.93 20.04 -10.59
CA SER A 238 -10.87 19.57 -11.63
C SER A 238 -10.22 18.53 -12.57
N GLY A 239 -10.92 17.43 -12.86
CA GLY A 239 -10.43 16.37 -13.73
C GLY A 239 -11.33 15.12 -13.71
N GLU A 240 -10.96 14.11 -14.47
CA GLU A 240 -11.57 12.79 -14.41
C GLU A 240 -10.85 11.94 -13.36
N TYR A 241 -11.61 11.36 -12.43
CA TYR A 241 -11.08 10.59 -11.32
C TYR A 241 -11.62 9.17 -11.34
N ARG A 242 -10.79 8.25 -10.84
CA ARG A 242 -11.22 6.91 -10.46
C ARG A 242 -10.54 6.52 -9.16
N GLN A 243 -11.18 5.63 -8.40
CA GLN A 243 -10.49 4.95 -7.31
C GLN A 243 -9.42 4.01 -7.90
N ILE A 244 -8.23 4.00 -7.30
CA ILE A 244 -7.16 3.06 -7.67
C ILE A 244 -6.44 2.52 -6.43
N SER A 245 -6.10 1.23 -6.46
CA SER A 245 -5.20 0.64 -5.46
C SER A 245 -3.75 0.69 -5.94
N GLY A 246 -2.79 0.58 -5.02
CA GLY A 246 -1.37 0.68 -5.35
C GLY A 246 -0.89 -0.39 -6.34
N ASN A 247 -1.32 -1.64 -6.17
CA ASN A 247 -0.98 -2.71 -7.11
C ASN A 247 -1.56 -2.49 -8.51
N THR A 248 -2.80 -1.98 -8.61
CA THR A 248 -3.41 -1.66 -9.91
C THR A 248 -2.73 -0.46 -10.56
N ALA A 249 -2.38 0.57 -9.79
CA ALA A 249 -1.63 1.73 -10.28
C ALA A 249 -0.24 1.32 -10.80
N MET A 250 0.48 0.46 -10.07
CA MET A 250 1.76 -0.12 -10.51
C MET A 250 1.61 -0.86 -11.84
N ALA A 251 0.59 -1.72 -11.97
CA ALA A 251 0.31 -2.42 -13.23
C ALA A 251 0.03 -1.45 -14.39
N TYR A 252 -0.80 -0.42 -14.17
CA TYR A 252 -1.10 0.57 -15.21
C TYR A 252 0.11 1.41 -15.59
N GLY A 253 0.96 1.78 -14.63
CA GLY A 253 2.19 2.50 -14.90
C GLY A 253 3.18 1.68 -15.73
N LEU A 254 3.28 0.37 -15.50
CA LEU A 254 4.08 -0.54 -16.34
C LEU A 254 3.52 -0.64 -17.77
N VAL A 255 2.20 -0.71 -17.94
CA VAL A 255 1.56 -0.68 -19.27
C VAL A 255 1.85 0.64 -19.98
N ALA A 256 1.69 1.77 -19.27
CA ALA A 256 1.97 3.09 -19.80
C ALA A 256 3.44 3.23 -20.19
N ALA A 257 4.37 2.70 -19.38
CA ALA A 257 5.79 2.69 -19.69
C ALA A 257 6.10 1.91 -20.97
N GLY A 258 5.54 0.71 -21.14
CA GLY A 258 5.68 -0.06 -22.38
C GLY A 258 5.16 0.69 -23.61
N HIS A 259 4.01 1.36 -23.46
CA HIS A 259 3.46 2.21 -24.52
C HIS A 259 4.35 3.41 -24.85
N LEU A 260 4.82 4.15 -23.84
CA LEU A 260 5.69 5.32 -24.00
C LEU A 260 7.07 4.96 -24.56
N ALA A 261 7.55 3.74 -24.28
CA ALA A 261 8.77 3.20 -24.83
C ALA A 261 8.58 2.53 -26.19
N ASN A 262 7.34 2.28 -26.62
CA ASN A 262 7.03 1.40 -27.75
C ASN A 262 7.71 0.02 -27.66
N LEU A 263 7.74 -0.57 -26.46
CA LEU A 263 8.32 -1.88 -26.18
C LEU A 263 7.24 -2.85 -25.67
N GLN A 264 7.41 -4.14 -25.95
CA GLN A 264 6.62 -5.17 -25.29
C GLN A 264 6.98 -5.21 -23.80
N VAL A 265 5.97 -5.29 -22.93
CA VAL A 265 6.19 -5.54 -21.49
C VAL A 265 6.10 -7.04 -21.25
N VAL A 266 7.16 -7.62 -20.70
CA VAL A 266 7.17 -9.05 -20.34
C VAL A 266 7.34 -9.20 -18.84
N LEU A 267 6.29 -9.66 -18.18
CA LEU A 267 6.30 -9.98 -16.75
C LEU A 267 6.62 -11.46 -16.56
N GLY A 268 7.77 -11.77 -15.98
CA GLY A 268 8.09 -13.09 -15.44
C GLY A 268 7.96 -13.11 -13.92
N SER A 269 6.99 -13.83 -13.37
CA SER A 269 6.70 -13.78 -11.93
C SER A 269 6.20 -15.10 -11.36
N TYR A 270 6.48 -15.31 -10.07
CA TYR A 270 5.82 -16.33 -9.26
C TYR A 270 4.75 -15.66 -8.36
N PRO A 271 3.57 -16.26 -8.14
CA PRO A 271 2.56 -15.67 -7.26
C PRO A 271 3.02 -15.63 -5.79
N ILE A 272 3.07 -14.43 -5.22
CA ILE A 272 3.39 -14.20 -3.81
C ILE A 272 2.59 -13.01 -3.26
N THR A 273 1.98 -13.15 -2.08
CA THR A 273 1.30 -12.04 -1.39
C THR A 273 2.31 -11.02 -0.89
N PRO A 274 2.09 -9.70 -1.03
CA PRO A 274 0.95 -9.02 -1.66
C PRO A 274 1.16 -8.63 -3.15
N ALA A 275 2.16 -9.17 -3.85
CA ALA A 275 2.49 -8.76 -5.22
C ALA A 275 1.65 -9.43 -6.34
N SER A 276 0.99 -10.57 -6.07
CA SER A 276 0.24 -11.35 -7.08
C SER A 276 -0.81 -10.55 -7.86
N ASP A 277 -1.38 -9.51 -7.26
CA ASP A 277 -2.42 -8.72 -7.93
C ASP A 277 -1.88 -7.90 -9.12
N ILE A 278 -0.58 -7.60 -9.14
CA ILE A 278 0.06 -6.96 -10.28
C ILE A 278 0.06 -7.93 -11.48
N LEU A 279 0.40 -9.21 -11.25
CA LEU A 279 0.30 -10.26 -12.27
C LEU A 279 -1.14 -10.46 -12.74
N HIS A 280 -2.10 -10.52 -11.81
CA HIS A 280 -3.51 -10.65 -12.14
C HIS A 280 -4.00 -9.50 -13.01
N GLU A 281 -3.62 -8.27 -12.69
CA GLU A 281 -4.04 -7.10 -13.47
C GLU A 281 -3.37 -7.06 -14.84
N LEU A 282 -2.05 -7.21 -14.93
CA LEU A 282 -1.32 -7.21 -16.21
C LEU A 282 -1.80 -8.31 -17.17
N SER A 283 -2.22 -9.47 -16.65
CA SER A 283 -2.72 -10.58 -17.48
C SER A 283 -3.97 -10.24 -18.30
N LYS A 284 -4.71 -9.19 -17.89
CA LYS A 284 -5.92 -8.69 -18.57
C LYS A 284 -5.59 -7.76 -19.75
N HIS A 285 -4.36 -7.23 -19.81
CA HIS A 285 -3.96 -6.12 -20.69
C HIS A 285 -3.13 -6.56 -21.90
N LYS A 286 -3.35 -7.77 -22.41
CA LYS A 286 -2.64 -8.31 -23.60
C LYS A 286 -2.80 -7.43 -24.84
N ASN A 287 -3.92 -6.72 -24.93
CA ASN A 287 -4.21 -5.74 -25.98
C ASN A 287 -3.25 -4.53 -25.99
N PHE A 288 -2.48 -4.32 -24.92
CA PHE A 288 -1.44 -3.30 -24.81
C PHE A 288 -0.03 -3.87 -24.97
N ASN A 289 0.14 -4.96 -25.72
CA ASN A 289 1.43 -5.63 -25.94
C ASN A 289 2.11 -6.05 -24.60
N VAL A 290 1.31 -6.63 -23.70
CA VAL A 290 1.77 -7.19 -22.43
C VAL A 290 1.77 -8.72 -22.52
N LEU A 291 2.88 -9.33 -22.15
CA LEU A 291 3.03 -10.77 -21.98
C LEU A 291 3.26 -11.08 -20.49
N THR A 292 2.46 -11.98 -19.92
CA THR A 292 2.66 -12.47 -18.55
C THR A 292 3.06 -13.94 -18.57
N PHE A 293 4.13 -14.29 -17.87
CA PHE A 293 4.61 -15.64 -17.66
C PHE A 293 4.60 -15.95 -16.15
N GLN A 294 3.66 -16.81 -15.74
CA GLN A 294 3.65 -17.35 -14.39
C GLN A 294 4.65 -18.51 -14.34
N ALA A 295 5.75 -18.28 -13.65
CA ALA A 295 6.83 -19.24 -13.51
C ALA A 295 6.57 -20.25 -12.38
N GLU A 296 7.37 -21.32 -12.36
CA GLU A 296 7.38 -22.35 -11.33
C GLU A 296 7.95 -21.87 -9.99
N ASP A 297 8.85 -20.89 -10.01
CA ASP A 297 9.47 -20.25 -8.84
C ASP A 297 9.97 -18.82 -9.18
N GLU A 298 10.49 -18.12 -8.17
CA GLU A 298 11.02 -16.77 -8.32
C GLU A 298 12.28 -16.69 -9.20
N ILE A 299 13.10 -17.74 -9.26
CA ILE A 299 14.34 -17.79 -10.05
C ILE A 299 13.99 -17.87 -11.54
N ALA A 300 13.12 -18.79 -11.92
CA ALA A 300 12.58 -18.90 -13.27
C ALA A 300 11.82 -17.63 -13.67
N GLY A 301 11.08 -17.00 -12.75
CA GLY A 301 10.38 -15.74 -13.00
C GLY A 301 11.31 -14.60 -13.42
N ILE A 302 12.38 -14.33 -12.65
CA ILE A 302 13.35 -13.29 -13.02
C ILE A 302 14.19 -13.70 -14.24
N GLY A 303 14.53 -14.98 -14.39
CA GLY A 303 15.24 -15.50 -15.56
C GLY A 303 14.47 -15.23 -16.86
N ALA A 304 13.16 -15.46 -16.86
CA ALA A 304 12.30 -15.14 -18.00
C ALA A 304 12.27 -13.63 -18.30
N ALA A 305 12.20 -12.79 -17.26
CA ALA A 305 12.23 -11.33 -17.42
C ALA A 305 13.56 -10.82 -18.00
N ILE A 306 14.69 -11.37 -17.54
CA ILE A 306 16.03 -11.06 -18.08
C ILE A 306 16.16 -11.53 -19.53
N GLY A 307 15.69 -12.74 -19.84
CA GLY A 307 15.70 -13.27 -21.22
C GLY A 307 14.86 -12.42 -22.17
N ALA A 308 13.68 -11.96 -21.73
CA ALA A 308 12.85 -11.04 -22.49
C ALA A 308 13.53 -9.68 -22.68
N SER A 309 14.17 -9.16 -21.62
CA SER A 309 14.97 -7.93 -21.69
C SER A 309 16.06 -8.04 -22.73
N TYR A 310 16.86 -9.10 -22.71
CA TYR A 310 17.88 -9.38 -23.72
C TYR A 310 17.32 -9.45 -25.15
N GLY A 311 16.08 -9.92 -25.31
CA GLY A 311 15.34 -9.93 -26.57
C GLY A 311 14.77 -8.58 -27.02
N GLY A 312 15.03 -7.49 -26.30
CA GLY A 312 14.57 -6.14 -26.63
C GLY A 312 13.23 -5.74 -26.01
N ALA A 313 12.63 -6.56 -25.15
CA ALA A 313 11.42 -6.20 -24.42
C ALA A 313 11.75 -5.44 -23.12
N LEU A 314 10.77 -4.78 -22.51
CA LEU A 314 10.88 -4.34 -21.12
C LEU A 314 10.63 -5.54 -20.20
N GLY A 315 11.71 -6.09 -19.64
CA GLY A 315 11.64 -7.15 -18.64
C GLY A 315 11.14 -6.63 -17.28
N VAL A 316 10.14 -7.30 -16.72
CA VAL A 316 9.57 -6.98 -15.40
C VAL A 316 9.43 -8.24 -14.55
N THR A 317 9.68 -8.13 -13.25
CA THR A 317 9.34 -9.18 -12.28
C THR A 317 8.75 -8.55 -11.02
N THR A 318 7.78 -9.24 -10.41
CA THR A 318 7.09 -8.77 -9.19
C THR A 318 7.30 -9.78 -8.07
N THR A 319 7.50 -9.32 -6.85
CA THR A 319 7.82 -10.21 -5.72
C THR A 319 7.63 -9.53 -4.36
N SER A 320 8.07 -10.20 -3.29
CA SER A 320 8.22 -9.66 -1.93
C SER A 320 9.54 -10.17 -1.34
N GLY A 321 9.96 -9.73 -0.15
CA GLY A 321 11.27 -10.03 0.47
C GLY A 321 11.84 -11.45 0.30
N PRO A 322 11.08 -12.55 0.54
CA PRO A 322 11.59 -13.90 0.31
C PRO A 322 11.98 -14.16 -1.15
N GLY A 323 11.21 -13.65 -2.09
CA GLY A 323 11.50 -13.78 -3.50
C GLY A 323 12.63 -12.88 -3.97
N VAL A 324 12.83 -11.70 -3.36
CA VAL A 324 14.05 -10.89 -3.59
C VAL A 324 15.30 -11.68 -3.21
N SER A 325 15.23 -12.42 -2.10
CA SER A 325 16.32 -13.30 -1.65
C SER A 325 16.69 -14.34 -2.72
N LEU A 326 15.69 -14.99 -3.32
CA LEU A 326 15.89 -15.98 -4.39
C LEU A 326 16.36 -15.35 -5.71
N LYS A 327 15.90 -14.13 -6.01
CA LYS A 327 16.25 -13.40 -7.24
C LYS A 327 17.63 -12.77 -7.22
N SER A 328 18.29 -12.70 -6.06
CA SER A 328 19.52 -11.91 -5.88
C SER A 328 20.65 -12.31 -6.83
N GLU A 329 20.84 -13.59 -7.12
CA GLU A 329 21.84 -14.06 -8.11
C GLU A 329 21.52 -13.56 -9.53
N ALA A 330 20.28 -13.72 -9.97
CA ALA A 330 19.85 -13.28 -11.30
C ALA A 330 19.79 -11.75 -11.43
N MET A 331 19.49 -11.03 -10.35
CA MET A 331 19.66 -9.57 -10.31
C MET A 331 21.13 -9.18 -10.53
N GLY A 332 22.07 -9.91 -9.92
CA GLY A 332 23.51 -9.76 -10.17
C GLY A 332 23.88 -10.00 -11.63
N LEU A 333 23.28 -11.02 -12.28
CA LEU A 333 23.44 -11.24 -13.71
C LEU A 333 22.94 -10.05 -14.54
N ALA A 334 21.78 -9.48 -14.21
CA ALA A 334 21.23 -8.33 -14.90
C ALA A 334 22.09 -7.06 -14.73
N VAL A 335 22.72 -6.87 -13.57
CA VAL A 335 23.74 -5.82 -13.35
C VAL A 335 24.97 -6.05 -14.22
N MET A 336 25.50 -7.28 -14.22
CA MET A 336 26.70 -7.65 -14.97
C MET A 336 26.50 -7.48 -16.49
N THR A 337 25.34 -7.90 -16.99
CA THR A 337 24.96 -7.81 -18.41
C THR A 337 24.37 -6.46 -18.81
N GLU A 338 24.19 -5.55 -17.85
CA GLU A 338 23.66 -4.21 -18.04
C GLU A 338 22.38 -4.23 -18.89
N LEU A 339 21.36 -4.95 -18.38
CA LEU A 339 20.06 -5.10 -19.04
C LEU A 339 18.98 -4.27 -18.32
N PRO A 340 18.05 -3.64 -19.07
CA PRO A 340 16.90 -2.96 -18.48
C PRO A 340 15.97 -3.97 -17.82
N LEU A 341 15.78 -3.86 -16.50
CA LEU A 341 14.94 -4.77 -15.73
C LEU A 341 14.25 -4.00 -14.60
N VAL A 342 12.93 -4.13 -14.47
CA VAL A 342 12.18 -3.60 -13.33
C VAL A 342 11.83 -4.73 -12.37
N ILE A 343 12.26 -4.61 -11.12
CA ILE A 343 11.93 -5.53 -10.02
C ILE A 343 11.01 -4.80 -9.06
N VAL A 344 9.74 -5.16 -9.01
CA VAL A 344 8.80 -4.63 -8.02
C VAL A 344 8.82 -5.53 -6.79
N ASP A 345 9.34 -5.02 -5.69
CA ASP A 345 9.30 -5.66 -4.39
C ASP A 345 8.20 -4.99 -3.55
N VAL A 346 7.12 -5.74 -3.32
CA VAL A 346 6.03 -5.29 -2.46
C VAL A 346 6.28 -5.85 -1.06
N GLN A 347 6.93 -5.03 -0.23
CA GLN A 347 7.44 -5.43 1.07
C GLN A 347 6.31 -5.88 2.02
N ARG A 348 6.62 -6.88 2.85
CA ARG A 348 5.74 -7.45 3.87
C ARG A 348 6.55 -7.81 5.11
N GLY A 349 5.89 -8.10 6.23
CA GLY A 349 6.59 -8.44 7.48
C GLY A 349 7.53 -9.64 7.34
N GLY A 350 8.80 -9.46 7.71
CA GLY A 350 9.83 -10.51 7.71
C GLY A 350 10.17 -10.99 9.13
N PRO A 351 11.30 -11.72 9.31
CA PRO A 351 12.14 -12.35 8.29
C PRO A 351 11.55 -13.71 7.81
N SER A 352 12.18 -14.31 6.78
CA SER A 352 11.71 -15.59 6.19
C SER A 352 10.26 -15.47 5.71
N THR A 353 9.38 -16.42 6.01
CA THR A 353 7.94 -16.30 5.69
C THR A 353 7.31 -15.06 6.33
N GLY A 354 7.73 -14.75 7.56
CA GLY A 354 7.29 -13.61 8.36
C GLY A 354 5.77 -13.51 8.51
N LEU A 355 5.22 -12.34 8.18
CA LEU A 355 3.81 -11.98 8.27
C LEU A 355 3.29 -11.59 6.87
N PRO A 356 2.88 -12.56 6.03
CA PRO A 356 2.61 -12.31 4.61
C PRO A 356 1.55 -11.25 4.31
N THR A 357 0.61 -11.02 5.23
CA THR A 357 -0.50 -10.07 5.10
C THR A 357 -0.28 -8.75 5.82
N LYS A 358 0.87 -8.57 6.46
CA LYS A 358 1.20 -7.37 7.24
C LYS A 358 2.26 -6.54 6.54
N THR A 359 2.14 -5.22 6.66
CA THR A 359 3.06 -4.27 6.04
C THR A 359 4.32 -4.12 6.87
N GLU A 360 5.46 -3.96 6.20
CA GLU A 360 6.75 -3.64 6.80
C GLU A 360 7.64 -3.02 5.71
N GLN A 361 8.66 -2.26 6.09
CA GLN A 361 9.61 -1.63 5.16
C GLN A 361 11.04 -2.08 5.47
N ALA A 362 11.27 -3.39 5.55
CA ALA A 362 12.51 -3.99 6.04
C ALA A 362 13.43 -4.56 4.95
N ASP A 363 13.15 -4.32 3.66
CA ASP A 363 13.94 -4.90 2.57
C ASP A 363 14.91 -3.89 1.91
N LEU A 364 15.00 -2.65 2.41
CA LEU A 364 15.87 -1.61 1.85
C LEU A 364 17.35 -2.01 1.78
N LEU A 365 17.93 -2.52 2.88
CA LEU A 365 19.32 -2.97 2.86
C LEU A 365 19.53 -4.19 1.96
N GLN A 366 18.52 -5.06 1.83
CA GLN A 366 18.57 -6.17 0.89
C GLN A 366 18.54 -5.67 -0.56
N ALA A 367 17.70 -4.68 -0.87
CA ALA A 367 17.69 -4.04 -2.19
C ALA A 367 19.01 -3.31 -2.49
N MET A 368 19.64 -2.69 -1.48
CA MET A 368 20.92 -1.99 -1.63
C MET A 368 22.11 -2.94 -1.78
N PHE A 369 22.17 -4.01 -0.98
CA PHE A 369 23.39 -4.81 -0.76
C PHE A 369 23.19 -6.32 -0.75
N GLY A 370 22.01 -6.84 -1.10
CA GLY A 370 21.69 -8.28 -1.04
C GLY A 370 22.34 -9.14 -2.13
N ARG A 371 23.11 -8.54 -3.04
CA ARG A 371 23.78 -9.20 -4.17
C ARG A 371 25.28 -9.36 -3.86
N ASN A 372 25.94 -10.33 -4.48
CA ASN A 372 27.37 -10.56 -4.31
C ASN A 372 28.22 -9.56 -5.12
N GLY A 373 29.34 -9.12 -4.56
CA GLY A 373 30.27 -8.17 -5.20
C GLY A 373 29.69 -6.76 -5.36
N GLU A 374 30.47 -5.86 -5.96
CA GLU A 374 30.07 -4.48 -6.24
C GLU A 374 29.02 -4.45 -7.37
N SER A 375 27.75 -4.50 -6.97
CA SER A 375 26.61 -4.72 -7.86
C SER A 375 25.48 -3.69 -7.62
N PRO A 376 25.72 -2.42 -8.00
CA PRO A 376 24.77 -1.34 -7.75
C PRO A 376 23.52 -1.47 -8.62
N VAL A 377 22.38 -1.07 -8.07
CA VAL A 377 21.08 -0.99 -8.77
C VAL A 377 20.39 0.32 -8.39
N ALA A 378 19.54 0.84 -9.26
CA ALA A 378 18.69 1.96 -8.86
C ALA A 378 17.57 1.46 -7.92
N VAL A 379 17.16 2.27 -6.95
CA VAL A 379 16.10 1.93 -6.00
C VAL A 379 15.14 3.10 -5.85
N LEU A 380 13.86 2.85 -6.12
CA LEU A 380 12.75 3.80 -5.98
C LEU A 380 11.74 3.30 -4.95
N ALA A 381 10.95 4.20 -4.37
CA ALA A 381 9.82 3.87 -3.52
C ALA A 381 8.64 4.83 -3.75
N PRO A 382 7.43 4.32 -4.04
CA PRO A 382 6.24 5.16 -4.12
C PRO A 382 5.85 5.70 -2.74
N ARG A 383 5.23 6.88 -2.73
CA ARG A 383 4.75 7.51 -1.48
C ARG A 383 3.27 7.24 -1.18
N SER A 384 2.50 6.81 -2.16
CA SER A 384 1.05 6.56 -2.04
C SER A 384 0.56 5.55 -3.10
N PRO A 385 -0.66 5.01 -2.96
CA PRO A 385 -1.27 4.14 -3.97
C PRO A 385 -1.27 4.72 -5.39
N SER A 386 -1.60 5.99 -5.59
CA SER A 386 -1.58 6.60 -6.93
C SER A 386 -0.17 6.85 -7.47
N ASP A 387 0.78 7.23 -6.61
CA ASP A 387 2.18 7.51 -6.98
C ASP A 387 2.88 6.24 -7.53
N CYS A 388 2.37 5.04 -7.25
CA CYS A 388 2.81 3.80 -7.90
C CYS A 388 2.78 3.87 -9.43
N PHE A 389 1.83 4.59 -10.02
CA PHE A 389 1.75 4.75 -11.47
C PHE A 389 2.98 5.50 -12.01
N ASP A 390 3.26 6.68 -11.44
CA ASP A 390 4.38 7.52 -11.89
C ASP A 390 5.73 6.87 -11.58
N ILE A 391 5.85 6.18 -10.44
CA ILE A 391 7.07 5.46 -10.07
C ILE A 391 7.34 4.28 -11.00
N ALA A 392 6.32 3.57 -11.49
CA ALA A 392 6.50 2.51 -12.48
C ALA A 392 7.04 3.08 -13.81
N VAL A 393 6.49 4.22 -14.26
CA VAL A 393 6.95 4.91 -15.47
C VAL A 393 8.38 5.40 -15.30
N GLU A 394 8.71 5.99 -14.16
CA GLU A 394 10.07 6.45 -13.84
C GLU A 394 11.06 5.29 -13.74
N ALA A 395 10.67 4.18 -13.10
CA ALA A 395 11.51 2.98 -12.99
C ALA A 395 11.86 2.41 -14.37
N ALA A 396 10.86 2.31 -15.26
CA ALA A 396 11.08 1.86 -16.61
C ALA A 396 11.95 2.84 -17.41
N ARG A 397 11.74 4.16 -17.25
CA ARG A 397 12.55 5.20 -17.88
C ARG A 397 14.02 5.09 -17.47
N ILE A 398 14.30 4.92 -16.18
CA ILE A 398 15.65 4.72 -15.67
C ILE A 398 16.24 3.40 -16.20
N ALA A 399 15.48 2.31 -16.12
CA ALA A 399 15.95 1.00 -16.57
C ALA A 399 16.38 1.02 -18.04
N ILE A 400 15.53 1.62 -18.90
CA ILE A 400 15.74 1.72 -20.35
C ILE A 400 16.85 2.73 -20.67
N LYS A 401 16.82 3.95 -20.12
CA LYS A 401 17.82 5.00 -20.43
C LYS A 401 19.24 4.61 -20.02
N TYR A 402 19.39 3.97 -18.85
CA TYR A 402 20.70 3.65 -18.27
C TYR A 402 21.09 2.16 -18.40
N HIS A 403 20.27 1.33 -19.07
CA HIS A 403 20.52 -0.10 -19.23
C HIS A 403 20.94 -0.77 -17.91
N THR A 404 20.07 -0.67 -16.89
CA THR A 404 20.36 -1.14 -15.53
C THR A 404 19.11 -1.72 -14.86
N PRO A 405 19.25 -2.65 -13.90
CA PRO A 405 18.15 -3.05 -13.04
C PRO A 405 17.70 -1.91 -12.13
N VAL A 406 16.39 -1.80 -11.96
CA VAL A 406 15.72 -0.86 -11.05
C VAL A 406 14.81 -1.63 -10.10
N VAL A 407 15.02 -1.46 -8.80
CA VAL A 407 14.17 -2.02 -7.75
C VAL A 407 13.15 -0.98 -7.32
N VAL A 408 11.87 -1.34 -7.30
CA VAL A 408 10.79 -0.52 -6.77
C VAL A 408 10.32 -1.14 -5.46
N LEU A 409 10.59 -0.45 -4.35
CA LEU A 409 10.19 -0.85 -3.00
C LEU A 409 8.82 -0.27 -2.66
N SER A 410 7.76 -1.01 -2.97
CA SER A 410 6.42 -0.75 -2.43
C SER A 410 6.27 -1.45 -1.08
N ASP A 411 5.11 -1.33 -0.44
CA ASP A 411 4.80 -2.03 0.80
C ASP A 411 3.33 -2.44 0.87
N GLY A 412 2.99 -3.34 1.79
CA GLY A 412 1.64 -3.87 1.94
C GLY A 412 0.56 -2.82 2.22
N ALA A 413 0.91 -1.64 2.78
CA ALA A 413 -0.06 -0.58 3.01
C ALA A 413 -0.36 0.17 1.70
N ILE A 414 0.65 0.53 0.91
CA ILE A 414 0.46 1.14 -0.42
C ILE A 414 -0.23 0.18 -1.38
N ALA A 415 0.21 -1.08 -1.41
CA ALA A 415 -0.27 -2.09 -2.36
C ALA A 415 -1.79 -2.34 -2.26
N ASN A 416 -2.28 -2.43 -1.02
CA ASN A 416 -3.68 -2.73 -0.72
C ASN A 416 -4.52 -1.47 -0.49
N GLY A 417 -3.90 -0.36 -0.12
CA GLY A 417 -4.59 0.93 0.07
C GLY A 417 -5.12 1.47 -1.26
N SER A 418 -6.15 2.31 -1.18
CA SER A 418 -6.71 3.02 -2.33
C SER A 418 -7.01 4.47 -2.02
N GLU A 419 -6.92 5.31 -3.04
CA GLU A 419 -7.21 6.74 -3.00
C GLU A 419 -7.82 7.20 -4.34
N PRO A 420 -8.46 8.39 -4.39
CA PRO A 420 -8.87 9.01 -5.64
C PRO A 420 -7.64 9.30 -6.50
N TRP A 421 -7.64 8.78 -7.70
CA TRP A 421 -6.60 9.02 -8.68
C TRP A 421 -7.16 9.80 -9.85
N ARG A 422 -6.60 10.99 -10.05
CA ARG A 422 -6.83 11.78 -11.25
C ARG A 422 -6.19 11.03 -12.41
N ILE A 423 -7.01 10.62 -13.38
CA ILE A 423 -6.54 9.88 -14.54
C ILE A 423 -5.57 10.78 -15.32
N PRO A 424 -4.31 10.38 -15.50
CA PRO A 424 -3.32 11.15 -16.23
C PRO A 424 -3.64 11.13 -17.72
N ASP A 425 -3.37 12.25 -18.38
CA ASP A 425 -3.29 12.27 -19.84
C ASP A 425 -1.92 11.72 -20.28
N ILE A 426 -1.93 10.52 -20.84
CA ILE A 426 -0.72 9.83 -21.30
C ILE A 426 0.01 10.64 -22.39
N ALA A 427 -0.72 11.43 -23.18
CA ALA A 427 -0.10 12.29 -24.19
C ALA A 427 0.76 13.41 -23.57
N GLY A 428 0.57 13.72 -22.29
CA GLY A 428 1.39 14.66 -21.52
C GLY A 428 2.72 14.09 -21.01
N TYR A 429 2.94 12.79 -21.11
CA TYR A 429 4.19 12.15 -20.65
C TYR A 429 5.23 12.18 -21.75
N ALA A 430 6.48 12.49 -21.38
CA ALA A 430 7.60 12.40 -22.30
C ALA A 430 7.78 10.93 -22.77
N PRO A 431 8.03 10.69 -24.07
CA PRO A 431 8.40 9.37 -24.57
C PRO A 431 9.58 8.78 -23.77
N ILE A 432 9.64 7.46 -23.68
CA ILE A 432 10.82 6.77 -23.12
C ILE A 432 11.69 6.34 -24.29
N GLU A 433 12.73 7.12 -24.55
CA GLU A 433 13.65 6.84 -25.64
C GLU A 433 14.49 5.60 -25.35
N HIS A 434 14.66 4.76 -26.36
CA HIS A 434 15.56 3.62 -26.36
C HIS A 434 16.27 3.57 -27.72
N THR A 435 17.47 2.99 -27.75
CA THR A 435 18.25 2.86 -28.99
C THR A 435 18.79 1.46 -29.10
N PHE A 436 18.37 0.76 -30.15
CA PHE A 436 18.97 -0.49 -30.56
C PHE A 436 19.97 -0.24 -31.69
N ALA A 437 21.13 -0.89 -31.62
CA ALA A 437 22.14 -0.81 -32.68
C ALA A 437 21.59 -1.43 -33.98
N GLU A 438 21.89 -0.80 -35.11
CA GLU A 438 21.40 -1.19 -36.42
C GLU A 438 22.46 -1.95 -37.26
N PRO A 439 22.04 -2.79 -38.22
CA PRO A 439 22.97 -3.47 -39.11
C PRO A 439 23.91 -2.50 -39.85
N GLY A 440 25.22 -2.81 -39.84
CA GLY A 440 26.24 -2.02 -40.52
C GLY A 440 26.89 -0.93 -39.67
N GLU A 441 26.43 -0.73 -38.44
CA GLU A 441 27.08 0.16 -37.46
C GLU A 441 28.28 -0.53 -36.79
N PRO A 442 29.34 0.23 -36.40
CA PRO A 442 30.37 -0.29 -35.51
C PRO A 442 29.75 -0.66 -34.16
N PHE A 443 29.79 -1.94 -33.83
CA PHE A 443 29.18 -2.46 -32.62
C PHE A 443 30.20 -3.13 -31.71
N GLN A 444 30.21 -2.72 -30.45
CA GLN A 444 30.80 -3.49 -29.36
C GLN A 444 29.84 -3.51 -28.18
N PRO A 445 29.52 -4.67 -27.61
CA PRO A 445 28.41 -4.81 -26.67
C PRO A 445 28.59 -4.00 -25.38
N TYR A 446 29.80 -3.64 -24.99
CA TYR A 446 30.10 -2.74 -23.86
C TYR A 446 30.78 -1.43 -24.31
N ALA A 447 30.63 -1.02 -25.57
CA ALA A 447 30.86 0.38 -25.92
C ALA A 447 29.77 1.22 -25.25
N ARG A 448 30.15 2.36 -24.66
CA ARG A 448 29.29 3.12 -23.77
C ARG A 448 28.95 4.48 -24.33
N ASP A 449 27.72 4.90 -24.10
CA ASP A 449 27.31 6.28 -24.23
C ASP A 449 28.06 7.15 -23.19
N PRO A 450 28.65 8.30 -23.57
CA PRO A 450 29.49 9.08 -22.67
C PRO A 450 28.71 9.81 -21.57
N GLU A 451 27.41 10.01 -21.73
CA GLU A 451 26.57 10.73 -20.75
C GLU A 451 25.93 9.76 -19.75
N THR A 452 25.32 8.71 -20.26
CA THR A 452 24.56 7.72 -19.48
C THR A 452 25.40 6.53 -19.05
N LEU A 453 26.56 6.28 -19.67
CA LEU A 453 27.36 5.06 -19.55
C LEU A 453 26.63 3.77 -19.93
N ALA A 454 25.44 3.89 -20.53
CA ALA A 454 24.68 2.77 -21.05
C ALA A 454 25.45 2.10 -22.19
N ARG A 455 25.47 0.78 -22.19
CA ARG A 455 26.14 0.01 -23.25
C ARG A 455 25.35 0.04 -24.55
N GLN A 456 26.01 -0.13 -25.70
CA GLN A 456 25.31 -0.41 -26.96
C GLN A 456 24.48 -1.69 -26.84
N PHE A 457 23.28 -1.69 -27.41
CA PHE A 457 22.34 -2.80 -27.30
C PHE A 457 21.87 -3.25 -28.69
N ALA A 458 22.30 -4.42 -29.14
CA ALA A 458 21.72 -5.08 -30.30
C ALA A 458 20.73 -6.18 -29.87
N ILE A 459 19.62 -6.30 -30.59
CA ILE A 459 18.66 -7.39 -30.36
C ILE A 459 19.17 -8.65 -31.06
N PRO A 460 19.06 -9.84 -30.44
CA PRO A 460 19.39 -11.11 -31.09
C PRO A 460 18.70 -11.29 -32.44
N GLY A 461 19.47 -11.72 -33.45
CA GLY A 461 18.99 -11.87 -34.83
C GLY A 461 19.28 -10.66 -35.74
N THR A 462 19.83 -9.57 -35.20
CA THR A 462 20.27 -8.41 -35.99
C THR A 462 21.55 -8.75 -36.78
N PRO A 463 21.55 -8.71 -38.13
CA PRO A 463 22.68 -9.15 -38.94
C PRO A 463 23.98 -8.37 -38.66
N GLY A 464 25.08 -9.08 -38.46
CA GLY A 464 26.41 -8.49 -38.28
C GLY A 464 26.68 -7.92 -36.88
N LEU A 465 25.73 -8.03 -35.96
CA LEU A 465 25.84 -7.57 -34.57
C LEU A 465 25.89 -8.74 -33.57
N GLU A 466 26.40 -9.91 -34.01
CA GLU A 466 26.51 -11.08 -33.16
C GLU A 466 27.41 -10.80 -31.96
N HIS A 467 26.91 -11.08 -30.75
CA HIS A 467 27.66 -10.83 -29.52
C HIS A 467 27.31 -11.84 -28.44
N ARG A 468 28.14 -11.84 -27.40
CA ARG A 468 27.95 -12.65 -26.21
C ARG A 468 28.15 -11.77 -24.99
N ILE A 469 27.12 -11.68 -24.16
CA ILE A 469 27.19 -11.15 -22.81
C ILE A 469 26.79 -12.25 -21.82
N GLY A 470 27.26 -12.17 -20.58
CA GLY A 470 26.98 -13.17 -19.56
C GLY A 470 27.49 -12.74 -18.19
N GLY A 471 27.52 -13.66 -17.24
CA GLY A 471 27.87 -13.37 -15.84
C GLY A 471 29.37 -13.23 -15.53
N LEU A 472 30.26 -13.53 -16.48
CA LEU A 472 31.71 -13.36 -16.30
C LEU A 472 32.15 -11.94 -16.61
N GLU A 473 33.18 -11.46 -15.90
CA GLU A 473 33.76 -10.15 -16.19
C GLU A 473 34.16 -10.04 -17.67
N SER A 474 33.83 -8.89 -18.25
CA SER A 474 33.91 -8.65 -19.68
C SER A 474 34.78 -7.43 -19.96
N ALA A 475 35.55 -7.49 -21.04
CA ALA A 475 36.39 -6.39 -21.47
C ALA A 475 35.53 -5.20 -21.88
N ASN A 476 35.89 -4.01 -21.42
CA ASN A 476 35.27 -2.77 -21.86
C ASN A 476 35.28 -2.67 -23.40
N GLY A 477 34.19 -2.19 -24.00
CA GLY A 477 34.00 -2.28 -25.45
C GLY A 477 33.59 -3.69 -25.88
N SER A 478 34.57 -4.55 -26.22
CA SER A 478 34.33 -5.80 -26.96
C SER A 478 33.41 -6.82 -26.28
N GLY A 479 33.30 -6.81 -24.95
CA GLY A 479 32.53 -7.81 -24.20
C GLY A 479 33.12 -9.21 -24.14
N ASN A 480 34.34 -9.39 -24.64
CA ASN A 480 35.07 -10.65 -24.46
C ASN A 480 35.40 -10.87 -22.99
N ILE A 481 35.47 -12.13 -22.57
CA ILE A 481 35.84 -12.46 -21.18
C ILE A 481 37.21 -11.87 -20.86
N SER A 482 37.32 -11.18 -19.73
CA SER A 482 38.55 -10.57 -19.26
C SER A 482 38.77 -10.86 -17.78
N TYR A 483 39.98 -11.26 -17.45
CA TYR A 483 40.47 -11.43 -16.08
C TYR A 483 41.55 -10.41 -15.74
N ASP A 484 41.75 -9.41 -16.61
CA ASP A 484 42.72 -8.36 -16.38
C ASP A 484 42.29 -7.50 -15.17
N PRO A 485 43.17 -7.32 -14.16
CA PRO A 485 42.83 -6.57 -12.96
C PRO A 485 42.44 -5.11 -13.23
N GLY A 486 43.09 -4.46 -14.22
CA GLY A 486 42.80 -3.08 -14.59
C GLY A 486 41.42 -2.94 -15.25
N ASN A 487 41.07 -3.89 -16.12
CA ASN A 487 39.72 -3.96 -16.69
C ASN A 487 38.65 -4.20 -15.61
N HIS A 488 38.92 -5.07 -14.64
CA HIS A 488 37.96 -5.35 -13.58
C HIS A 488 37.67 -4.09 -12.73
N ASP A 489 38.71 -3.38 -12.26
CA ASP A 489 38.52 -2.11 -11.53
C ASP A 489 37.76 -1.08 -12.37
N LEU A 490 38.12 -0.94 -13.65
CA LEU A 490 37.43 -0.04 -14.58
C LEU A 490 35.93 -0.38 -14.70
N MET A 491 35.60 -1.63 -15.01
CA MET A 491 34.22 -2.04 -15.24
C MET A 491 33.36 -1.95 -13.97
N VAL A 492 33.92 -2.26 -12.80
CA VAL A 492 33.26 -2.05 -11.50
C VAL A 492 32.95 -0.56 -11.29
N ARG A 493 33.93 0.32 -11.49
CA ARG A 493 33.73 1.77 -11.34
C ARG A 493 32.73 2.32 -12.35
N LEU A 494 32.71 1.83 -13.58
CA LEU A 494 31.76 2.26 -14.61
C LEU A 494 30.33 1.88 -14.24
N ARG A 495 30.08 0.64 -13.77
CA ARG A 495 28.76 0.23 -13.28
C ARG A 495 28.30 1.07 -12.09
N GLN A 496 29.21 1.40 -11.17
CA GLN A 496 28.94 2.31 -10.05
C GLN A 496 28.65 3.74 -10.49
N ALA A 497 29.49 4.30 -11.36
CA ALA A 497 29.33 5.66 -11.89
C ALA A 497 28.03 5.82 -12.66
N LYS A 498 27.62 4.78 -13.40
CA LYS A 498 26.35 4.74 -14.13
C LYS A 498 25.15 4.90 -13.20
N VAL A 499 25.08 4.11 -12.13
CA VAL A 499 23.97 4.22 -11.15
C VAL A 499 24.05 5.54 -10.39
N ALA A 500 25.23 6.00 -10.02
CA ALA A 500 25.40 7.29 -9.34
C ALA A 500 25.08 8.50 -10.23
N GLY A 501 25.21 8.36 -11.55
CA GLY A 501 24.93 9.39 -12.55
C GLY A 501 23.49 9.39 -13.08
N ILE A 502 22.61 8.56 -12.51
CA ILE A 502 21.17 8.63 -12.80
C ILE A 502 20.66 10.00 -12.37
N GLU A 503 19.97 10.69 -13.28
CA GLU A 503 19.34 11.97 -13.01
C GLU A 503 18.20 11.80 -12.00
N VAL A 504 18.30 12.48 -10.87
CA VAL A 504 17.30 12.42 -9.79
C VAL A 504 16.85 13.84 -9.44
N PRO A 505 15.54 14.11 -9.41
CA PRO A 505 15.02 15.40 -8.98
C PRO A 505 15.44 15.75 -7.55
N ASP A 506 15.70 17.03 -7.31
CA ASP A 506 15.98 17.55 -5.97
C ASP A 506 14.84 17.23 -4.99
N LEU A 507 15.23 16.88 -3.76
CA LEU A 507 14.28 16.65 -2.68
C LEU A 507 13.54 17.95 -2.37
N GLN A 508 12.22 17.90 -2.50
CA GLN A 508 11.31 18.96 -2.09
C GLN A 508 10.97 18.79 -0.61
N VAL A 509 10.95 19.92 0.12
CA VAL A 509 10.61 19.94 1.55
C VAL A 509 9.35 20.78 1.76
N ASP A 510 8.36 20.22 2.44
CA ASP A 510 7.19 20.92 2.94
C ASP A 510 7.55 21.66 4.24
N ASP A 511 8.15 22.85 4.06
CA ASP A 511 8.44 23.82 5.10
C ASP A 511 7.91 25.21 4.69
N PRO A 512 6.61 25.49 4.90
CA PRO A 512 5.99 26.72 4.40
C PRO A 512 6.51 28.00 5.09
N THR A 513 7.06 27.90 6.30
CA THR A 513 7.61 29.04 7.03
C THR A 513 9.11 29.21 6.80
N GLY A 514 9.80 28.13 6.43
CA GLY A 514 11.25 28.12 6.17
C GLY A 514 12.09 28.21 7.45
N ASP A 515 11.46 28.12 8.62
CA ASP A 515 12.07 28.26 9.93
C ASP A 515 11.82 27.04 10.83
N ALA A 516 11.52 25.87 10.24
CA ALA A 516 11.28 24.66 11.00
C ALA A 516 12.52 24.21 11.82
N GLU A 517 12.27 23.75 13.04
CA GLU A 517 13.32 23.30 13.97
C GLU A 517 13.56 21.78 13.87
N LEU A 518 12.62 21.06 13.25
CA LEU A 518 12.62 19.63 13.10
C LEU A 518 12.20 19.26 11.67
N LEU A 519 12.97 18.38 11.02
CA LEU A 519 12.59 17.71 9.79
C LEU A 519 12.16 16.27 10.11
N ILE A 520 10.93 15.90 9.72
CA ILE A 520 10.52 14.50 9.61
C ILE A 520 10.77 14.03 8.18
N LEU A 521 11.65 13.05 8.01
CA LEU A 521 11.99 12.45 6.72
C LEU A 521 11.35 11.07 6.59
N GLY A 522 10.52 10.88 5.57
CA GLY A 522 9.85 9.62 5.27
C GLY A 522 10.27 8.98 3.95
N TRP A 523 9.88 7.72 3.79
CA TRP A 523 9.87 6.99 2.52
C TRP A 523 8.76 5.93 2.55
N GLY A 524 8.27 5.49 1.38
CA GLY A 524 7.17 4.51 1.33
C GLY A 524 5.85 5.04 1.93
N SER A 525 5.04 4.12 2.48
CA SER A 525 3.72 4.42 3.06
C SER A 525 3.72 5.34 4.29
N SER A 526 4.88 5.62 4.89
CA SER A 526 5.01 6.58 5.99
C SER A 526 4.65 8.03 5.60
N TYR A 527 4.62 8.36 4.29
CA TYR A 527 4.29 9.68 3.76
C TYR A 527 2.99 10.26 4.35
N GLY A 528 1.94 9.45 4.35
CA GLY A 528 0.61 9.89 4.78
C GLY A 528 0.56 10.26 6.26
N PRO A 529 0.90 9.32 7.17
CA PRO A 529 0.96 9.58 8.60
C PRO A 529 1.88 10.74 8.98
N ILE A 530 3.04 10.86 8.33
CA ILE A 530 3.98 11.97 8.57
C ILE A 530 3.36 13.30 8.14
N GLY A 531 2.83 13.36 6.91
CA GLY A 531 2.23 14.56 6.36
C GLY A 531 1.07 15.07 7.21
N GLU A 532 0.17 14.19 7.62
CA GLU A 532 -0.98 14.56 8.46
C GLU A 532 -0.53 15.02 9.86
N ALA A 533 0.42 14.31 10.49
CA ALA A 533 0.95 14.71 11.79
C ALA A 533 1.65 16.09 11.75
N CYS A 534 2.41 16.36 10.70
CA CYS A 534 3.06 17.66 10.50
C CYS A 534 2.04 18.77 10.27
N ARG A 535 1.00 18.54 9.45
CA ARG A 535 -0.12 19.48 9.26
C ARG A 535 -0.81 19.79 10.59
N GLN A 536 -1.11 18.78 11.41
CA GLN A 536 -1.73 18.96 12.72
C GLN A 536 -0.82 19.66 13.74
N ALA A 537 0.48 19.36 13.74
CA ALA A 537 1.46 20.01 14.60
C ALA A 537 1.61 21.50 14.27
N ARG A 538 1.69 21.85 12.99
CA ARG A 538 1.77 23.25 12.53
C ARG A 538 0.52 24.06 12.89
N LYS A 539 -0.68 23.46 12.83
CA LYS A 539 -1.92 24.10 13.33
C LYS A 539 -1.84 24.48 14.81
N LYS A 540 -0.98 23.82 15.60
CA LYS A 540 -0.72 24.11 17.02
C LYS A 540 0.50 25.02 17.23
N GLY A 541 1.05 25.61 16.17
CA GLY A 541 2.21 26.50 16.21
C GLY A 541 3.56 25.80 16.32
N ILE A 542 3.63 24.48 16.10
CA ILE A 542 4.89 23.73 16.13
C ILE A 542 5.62 23.89 14.81
N LYS A 543 6.91 24.21 14.87
CA LYS A 543 7.80 24.45 13.73
C LYS A 543 8.41 23.13 13.21
N VAL A 544 7.66 22.43 12.35
CA VAL A 544 8.08 21.13 11.79
C VAL A 544 7.95 21.09 10.28
N ALA A 545 9.00 20.62 9.62
CA ALA A 545 9.10 20.35 8.20
C ALA A 545 8.91 18.86 7.91
N HIS A 546 8.46 18.57 6.69
CA HIS A 546 8.32 17.20 6.19
C HIS A 546 8.98 17.07 4.82
N ALA A 547 9.75 16.00 4.62
CA ALA A 547 10.23 15.61 3.30
C ALA A 547 10.05 14.11 3.07
N GLN A 548 9.88 13.71 1.80
CA GLN A 548 9.63 12.33 1.41
C GLN A 548 10.58 11.90 0.30
N LEU A 549 11.35 10.84 0.53
CA LEU A 549 12.22 10.25 -0.48
C LEU A 549 11.44 9.29 -1.37
N ARG A 550 11.56 9.52 -2.68
CA ARG A 550 11.12 8.58 -3.73
C ARG A 550 12.29 7.85 -4.41
N HIS A 551 13.46 8.47 -4.46
CA HIS A 551 14.70 7.87 -4.94
C HIS A 551 15.59 7.54 -3.74
N LEU A 552 15.90 6.26 -3.57
CA LEU A 552 16.71 5.73 -2.48
C LEU A 552 18.12 5.34 -2.95
N ASN A 553 18.27 5.01 -4.24
CA ASN A 553 19.57 4.89 -4.88
C ASN A 553 19.51 5.29 -6.37
N PRO A 554 20.28 6.30 -6.82
CA PRO A 554 21.00 7.25 -5.97
C PRO A 554 20.01 8.13 -5.19
N PHE A 555 20.47 8.71 -4.08
CA PHE A 555 19.71 9.75 -3.38
C PHE A 555 19.72 11.07 -4.18
N PRO A 556 18.72 11.95 -3.97
CA PRO A 556 18.76 13.32 -4.50
C PRO A 556 20.06 14.04 -4.16
N ALA A 557 20.62 14.79 -5.12
CA ALA A 557 21.91 15.45 -4.97
C ALA A 557 21.92 16.48 -3.82
N ASN A 558 20.81 17.20 -3.64
CA ASN A 558 20.65 18.20 -2.57
C ASN A 558 20.39 17.60 -1.17
N LEU A 559 20.28 16.28 -1.03
CA LEU A 559 19.83 15.66 0.23
C LEU A 559 20.74 16.01 1.41
N GLY A 560 22.06 15.99 1.23
CA GLY A 560 23.00 16.35 2.30
C GLY A 560 22.78 17.77 2.84
N ASP A 561 22.62 18.74 1.93
CA ASP A 561 22.37 20.15 2.28
C ASP A 561 21.01 20.33 2.95
N VAL A 562 19.99 19.60 2.49
CA VAL A 562 18.66 19.59 3.12
C VAL A 562 18.74 19.08 4.54
N LEU A 563 19.40 17.93 4.77
CA LEU A 563 19.54 17.34 6.10
C LEU A 563 20.31 18.23 7.06
N ALA A 564 21.41 18.83 6.61
CA ALA A 564 22.26 19.70 7.43
C ALA A 564 21.59 21.04 7.81
N ARG A 565 20.55 21.45 7.10
CA ARG A 565 19.83 22.72 7.36
C ARG A 565 19.01 22.67 8.64
N TYR A 566 18.48 21.50 9.01
CA TYR A 566 17.57 21.38 10.14
C TYR A 566 18.31 21.02 11.43
N PRO A 567 18.00 21.67 12.57
CA PRO A 567 18.63 21.36 13.85
C PRO A 567 18.43 19.90 14.29
N GLN A 568 17.27 19.33 13.99
CA GLN A 568 16.95 17.93 14.26
C GLN A 568 16.37 17.27 13.01
N VAL A 569 16.78 16.04 12.74
CA VAL A 569 16.20 15.19 11.70
C VAL A 569 15.73 13.89 12.33
N VAL A 570 14.47 13.53 12.09
CA VAL A 570 13.86 12.28 12.55
C VAL A 570 13.37 11.48 11.34
N CYS A 571 13.64 10.17 11.35
CA CYS A 571 13.26 9.23 10.29
C CYS A 571 12.38 8.12 10.89
N PRO A 572 11.04 8.26 10.81
CA PRO A 572 10.13 7.18 11.14
C PRO A 572 10.20 6.09 10.08
N GLU A 573 10.49 4.86 10.49
CA GLU A 573 10.63 3.74 9.57
C GLU A 573 10.06 2.44 10.14
N MET A 574 9.37 1.68 9.30
CA MET A 574 8.77 0.39 9.67
C MET A 574 9.81 -0.74 9.63
N ASN A 575 10.95 -0.50 10.26
CA ASN A 575 12.09 -1.40 10.41
C ASN A 575 12.94 -0.90 11.60
N LEU A 576 14.15 -1.44 11.77
CA LEU A 576 15.07 -1.10 12.86
C LEU A 576 16.17 -0.08 12.50
N GLY A 577 15.93 0.86 11.58
CA GLY A 577 16.87 1.95 11.28
C GLY A 577 17.61 1.86 9.95
N GLN A 578 17.07 1.19 8.93
CA GLN A 578 17.77 0.94 7.67
C GLN A 578 18.08 2.22 6.89
N LEU A 579 17.12 3.13 6.76
CA LEU A 579 17.35 4.39 6.04
C LEU A 579 18.24 5.31 6.87
N ALA A 580 17.98 5.44 8.17
CA ALA A 580 18.80 6.26 9.06
C ALA A 580 20.28 5.83 9.04
N LEU A 581 20.56 4.51 8.98
CA LEU A 581 21.91 3.96 8.84
C LEU A 581 22.60 4.51 7.58
N LEU A 582 21.94 4.44 6.43
CA LEU A 582 22.48 4.91 5.14
C LEU A 582 22.73 6.41 5.13
N LEU A 583 21.79 7.20 5.65
CA LEU A 583 21.89 8.65 5.67
C LEU A 583 23.02 9.14 6.58
N ARG A 584 23.15 8.56 7.78
CA ARG A 584 24.26 8.84 8.69
C ARG A 584 25.60 8.48 8.07
N ALA A 585 25.70 7.30 7.46
CA ALA A 585 26.94 6.84 6.82
C ALA A 585 27.38 7.75 5.65
N ARG A 586 26.44 8.30 4.90
CA ARG A 586 26.74 9.11 3.71
C ARG A 586 26.92 10.60 3.99
N TYR A 587 26.13 11.18 4.89
CA TYR A 587 26.08 12.64 5.07
C TYR A 587 26.58 13.12 6.44
N LEU A 588 26.88 12.20 7.37
CA LEU A 588 27.35 12.52 8.73
C LEU A 588 26.39 13.43 9.53
N VAL A 589 25.11 13.44 9.16
CA VAL A 589 24.03 14.11 9.91
C VAL A 589 23.43 13.12 10.90
N ASP A 590 23.18 13.57 12.13
CA ASP A 590 22.52 12.74 13.14
C ASP A 590 21.01 12.61 12.87
N VAL A 591 20.65 11.61 12.07
CA VAL A 591 19.26 11.24 11.78
C VAL A 591 18.71 10.30 12.85
N GLN A 592 17.85 10.79 13.72
CA GLN A 592 17.21 9.98 14.76
C GLN A 592 16.17 9.02 14.16
N SER A 593 16.39 7.71 14.27
CA SER A 593 15.44 6.72 13.76
C SER A 593 14.31 6.49 14.76
N VAL A 594 13.08 6.38 14.27
CA VAL A 594 11.93 5.95 15.06
C VAL A 594 11.41 4.65 14.46
N THR A 595 11.52 3.58 15.24
CA THR A 595 11.39 2.22 14.74
C THR A 595 10.03 1.62 15.06
N LYS A 596 9.37 1.02 14.06
CA LYS A 596 8.10 0.27 14.24
C LYS A 596 8.12 -1.04 13.46
N VAL A 597 8.23 -2.16 14.18
CA VAL A 597 8.28 -3.53 13.61
C VAL A 597 7.11 -4.37 14.12
N GLN A 598 5.90 -3.85 13.98
CA GLN A 598 4.67 -4.45 14.50
C GLN A 598 3.76 -5.00 13.40
N GLY A 599 4.21 -4.98 12.13
CA GLY A 599 3.36 -5.35 10.99
C GLY A 599 2.21 -4.36 10.72
N LEU A 600 2.34 -3.11 11.18
CA LEU A 600 1.32 -2.07 11.12
C LEU A 600 1.92 -0.75 10.66
N ALA A 601 1.16 -0.03 9.83
CA ALA A 601 1.48 1.34 9.42
C ALA A 601 1.58 2.29 10.62
N PHE A 602 2.37 3.36 10.49
CA PHE A 602 2.36 4.45 11.46
C PHE A 602 0.98 5.12 11.53
N LEU A 603 0.62 5.58 12.73
CA LEU A 603 -0.53 6.44 12.95
C LEU A 603 -0.07 7.91 12.96
N ALA A 604 -0.88 8.84 12.48
CA ALA A 604 -0.57 10.27 12.53
C ALA A 604 -0.42 10.77 13.98
N ASP A 605 -1.22 10.30 14.93
CA ASP A 605 -1.08 10.62 16.36
C ASP A 605 0.21 10.04 16.95
N GLU A 606 0.64 8.86 16.49
CA GLU A 606 1.94 8.30 16.87
C GLU A 606 3.08 9.21 16.41
N ILE A 607 3.06 9.66 15.14
CA ILE A 607 4.04 10.62 14.64
C ILE A 607 3.91 11.98 15.36
N GLY A 608 2.70 12.40 15.71
CA GLY A 608 2.47 13.60 16.52
C GLY A 608 3.13 13.53 17.90
N ARG A 609 3.14 12.35 18.54
CA ARG A 609 3.89 12.09 19.78
C ARG A 609 5.40 12.10 19.54
N VAL A 610 5.87 11.52 18.43
CA VAL A 610 7.28 11.56 18.01
C VAL A 610 7.79 12.98 17.85
N ILE A 611 7.03 13.85 17.15
CA ILE A 611 7.38 15.27 16.97
C ILE A 611 7.57 15.95 18.33
N ARG A 612 6.64 15.73 19.27
CA ARG A 612 6.74 16.30 20.62
C ARG A 612 7.94 15.77 21.40
N ALA A 613 8.22 14.46 21.30
CA ALA A 613 9.35 13.83 21.96
C ALA A 613 10.70 14.29 21.39
N ALA A 614 10.80 14.48 20.07
CA ALA A 614 12.01 14.98 19.41
C ALA A 614 12.36 16.40 19.90
N LEU A 615 11.39 17.31 19.84
CA LEU A 615 11.55 18.69 20.30
C LEU A 615 11.73 18.78 21.83
N GLY A 616 11.18 17.82 22.57
CA GLY A 616 11.36 17.68 24.02
C GLY A 616 12.68 17.02 24.44
N GLY A 617 13.46 16.47 23.49
CA GLY A 617 14.74 15.80 23.77
C GLY A 617 14.61 14.40 24.40
N THR A 618 13.43 13.79 24.42
CA THR A 618 13.17 12.49 25.07
C THR A 618 13.08 11.33 24.07
N LEU A 619 13.22 11.58 22.76
CA LEU A 619 12.99 10.57 21.73
C LEU A 619 13.96 9.38 21.81
N ALA A 620 15.26 9.65 22.05
CA ALA A 620 16.26 8.60 22.16
C ALA A 620 15.99 7.64 23.33
N GLU A 621 15.54 8.17 24.48
CA GLU A 621 15.19 7.38 25.66
C GLU A 621 13.99 6.47 25.35
N ILE A 622 12.95 7.01 24.70
CA ILE A 622 11.75 6.25 24.28
C ILE A 622 12.11 5.09 23.36
N GLU A 623 13.02 5.29 22.39
CA GLU A 623 13.45 4.21 21.49
C GLU A 623 14.31 3.16 22.20
N GLN A 624 15.15 3.56 23.16
CA GLN A 624 15.93 2.62 23.96
C GLN A 624 15.03 1.74 24.84
N ASP A 625 13.98 2.33 25.43
CA ASP A 625 13.02 1.64 26.28
C ASP A 625 12.28 0.52 25.54
N LYS A 626 12.00 0.66 24.23
CA LYS A 626 11.38 -0.41 23.43
C LYS A 626 12.15 -1.73 23.51
N THR A 627 13.48 -1.65 23.41
CA THR A 627 14.34 -2.84 23.51
C THR A 627 14.37 -3.39 24.93
N MET A 628 14.38 -2.52 25.94
CA MET A 628 14.32 -2.93 27.34
C MET A 628 13.00 -3.66 27.67
N VAL A 629 11.86 -3.11 27.22
CA VAL A 629 10.54 -3.74 27.35
C VAL A 629 10.50 -5.09 26.64
N ALA A 630 11.03 -5.19 25.42
CA ALA A 630 11.10 -6.46 24.69
C ALA A 630 11.92 -7.51 25.46
N ARG A 631 13.05 -7.12 26.07
CA ARG A 631 13.88 -8.01 26.90
C ARG A 631 13.15 -8.47 28.16
N LEU A 632 12.46 -7.56 28.85
CA LEU A 632 11.66 -7.90 30.03
C LEU A 632 10.51 -8.87 29.69
N GLY A 633 9.83 -8.66 28.57
CA GLY A 633 8.75 -9.53 28.09
C GLY A 633 9.22 -10.93 27.65
N ALA A 634 10.50 -11.09 27.27
CA ALA A 634 11.05 -12.36 26.82
C ALA A 634 11.35 -13.35 27.97
N VAL A 635 11.44 -12.87 29.22
CA VAL A 635 11.77 -13.72 30.39
C VAL A 635 10.56 -14.58 30.76
N THR A 636 10.39 -15.69 30.04
CA THR A 636 9.32 -16.69 30.25
C THR A 636 9.82 -17.95 30.97
N VAL A 637 11.14 -18.09 31.12
CA VAL A 637 11.77 -19.11 31.95
C VAL A 637 12.20 -18.43 33.24
N GLY A 638 11.43 -18.64 34.31
CA GLY A 638 11.84 -18.24 35.64
C GLY A 638 13.22 -18.81 35.95
N SER A 639 14.17 -17.94 36.27
CA SER A 639 15.29 -18.34 37.11
C SER A 639 14.69 -19.00 38.35
N GLY A 640 14.90 -20.31 38.51
CA GLY A 640 14.43 -21.06 39.66
C GLY A 640 14.86 -20.36 40.95
N VAL A 641 13.94 -19.62 41.54
CA VAL A 641 13.96 -19.21 42.95
C VAL A 641 12.64 -19.73 43.48
N GLY A 642 12.75 -20.64 44.43
CA GLY A 642 11.75 -21.63 44.77
C GLY A 642 10.41 -21.04 45.19
N ALA A 643 9.37 -21.82 44.91
CA ALA A 643 8.20 -21.87 45.76
C ALA A 643 8.65 -22.28 47.17
N GLU A 644 8.91 -21.29 48.04
CA GLU A 644 8.82 -21.37 49.51
C GLU A 644 9.08 -19.97 50.10
N ALA A 645 8.00 -19.19 50.27
CA ALA A 645 7.69 -18.24 51.36
C ALA A 645 6.64 -17.22 50.92
#